data_AF-A0A2G6P4K9-F1
#
_entry.id   AF-A0A2G6P4K9-F1
#
_cell.length_a   1.000
_cell.length_b   1.000
_cell.length_c   1.000
_cell.angle_alpha   90.00
_cell.angle_beta   90.00
_cell.angle_gamma   90.00
#
_symmetry.space_group_name_H-M   'P 1'
#
loop_
_entity.id
_entity.type
_entity.pdbx_description
1 polymer ?
#
loop_
_entity_poly.entity_id
_entity_poly.type
_entity_poly.pdbx_seq_one_letter_code
_entity_poly.pdbx_strand_id
1 'polypeptide(L)'
;MKENQLNNVQKQINELDKEILLFLHNLEEINIESPKIAYQIRKRVNIIEIIENNEIVEKKEWEIESRVGKYEGKNFELKIAYSDSLDDDKNILYSFFRTNVSFPFPALVHGTFELNENRNHLIDDDSGHNKYLLTELIQLMIDTAKKISKSSQEVSWKALKLLSVGDFADETLKQLDFKEKLLQKIKENELIPLVSNSYKSFNDEIYIYEKPYAHIIKNLFPSLAIYTKDKQLIDFIKKNLGDLPKIDTEIFFNKISNFSNENKLSKLERSKLIKFIYSDYKKYISENKSFPELFIDEDEKVIPSDTVIFFPSNSENVNIPNFIKLKYINSMLLKFLKSIFEKEDSLDLAKKLEIFNIKKDQFEDIIYQIIDKTNERIEDQPKQEEETVKKFINSMYQNFLQFSEKIDISKLNKTIPLLNRNKKLVYMDKSKHIFFGNEYNNEILENILSSDKFLANYQNFGLVINDEKNTAYKFFEWLGVKKSIPIEETDPYTDEISGYKEYLKEIIRNKAKNYSHLENLDYDTELRIRNNEHIYIYPKIITIKDLKKILEKKCYLDIIIWLLRDNIITKHIGEKYENSLYLGIKVGSQRSKRFITNFHQPSSFIWQLKNSNWIETTNGKKAKPKECVYSENIPKELIQYIETPKINYEDPILKKYEISKDEIKDLFSKIGITDTLNNISVNTIFNLLLKIENINLENQIIKKFYNLLAKEYDRDDLESYEYNEFKNKGKVLSEKDDQICFRKSSDVFYIPNSSLPKDLVSKLPKIYMSNIYPVEKVQKLFCLNTISKAEIKLDNEPLKHRLHSQFSKDFAELKPYIYSYIVDNDLEEKIVFKLLKKLEIILCENISATTEISERKLSFNISNYESLRFDNKIYIRIDRNFNSISDLKENFNFLKLIPKIIYEIIEIENLEMKYRELYSSKEKYRRDILKEHIGKSFNEKLEISQKLFGNFITLEERFWITITDITKKRSNIQDGKY
;
A
#
# COMPACT_ATOMS: atom_id res chain seq x y z
N MET A 1 -18.25 99.67 18.43
CA MET A 1 -18.44 98.46 17.59
C MET A 1 -18.71 97.27 18.49
N LYS A 2 -19.68 96.41 18.18
CA LYS A 2 -19.89 95.16 18.96
C LYS A 2 -18.69 94.24 18.71
N GLU A 3 -18.18 93.55 19.72
CA GLU A 3 -16.99 92.67 19.68
C GLU A 3 -16.99 91.68 18.49
N ASN A 4 -18.16 91.19 18.09
CA ASN A 4 -18.34 90.35 16.91
C ASN A 4 -17.96 91.03 15.58
N GLN A 5 -18.14 92.34 15.44
CA GLN A 5 -17.75 93.08 14.23
C GLN A 5 -16.23 93.22 14.12
N LEU A 6 -15.53 93.45 15.23
CA LEU A 6 -14.06 93.51 15.27
C LEU A 6 -13.44 92.15 14.92
N ASN A 7 -14.01 91.06 15.44
CA ASN A 7 -13.55 89.71 15.11
C ASN A 7 -13.79 89.36 13.63
N ASN A 8 -14.92 89.79 13.04
CA ASN A 8 -15.18 89.60 11.61
C ASN A 8 -14.20 90.39 10.73
N VAL A 9 -13.90 91.65 11.08
CA VAL A 9 -12.90 92.46 10.35
C VAL A 9 -11.53 91.81 10.42
N GLN A 10 -11.11 91.35 11.61
CA GLN A 10 -9.81 90.67 11.75
C GLN A 10 -9.74 89.38 10.93
N LYS A 11 -10.84 88.63 10.83
CA LYS A 11 -10.92 87.44 9.98
C LYS A 11 -10.73 87.78 8.50
N GLN A 12 -11.36 88.85 8.01
CA GLN A 12 -11.20 89.31 6.62
C GLN A 12 -9.77 89.78 6.33
N ILE A 13 -9.09 90.44 7.28
CA ILE A 13 -7.68 90.85 7.10
C ILE A 13 -6.77 89.62 7.00
N ASN A 14 -7.04 88.58 7.80
CA ASN A 14 -6.27 87.33 7.73
C ASN A 14 -6.51 86.53 6.44
N GLU A 15 -7.68 86.72 5.79
CA GLU A 15 -8.05 86.07 4.53
C GLU A 15 -7.58 86.86 3.29
N LEU A 16 -6.90 88.00 3.46
CA LEU A 16 -6.42 88.81 2.35
C LEU A 16 -5.35 88.06 1.56
N ASP A 17 -5.59 87.94 0.26
CA ASP A 17 -4.66 87.31 -0.67
C ASP A 17 -3.55 88.28 -1.06
N LYS A 18 -2.30 87.93 -0.76
CA LYS A 18 -1.17 88.86 -0.85
C LYS A 18 -0.70 89.03 -2.29
N GLU A 19 -0.93 88.01 -3.10
CA GLU A 19 -0.58 87.90 -4.50
C GLU A 19 -1.52 88.69 -5.42
N ILE A 20 -2.59 89.29 -4.88
CA ILE A 20 -3.50 90.16 -5.64
C ILE A 20 -2.78 91.33 -6.32
N LEU A 21 -1.68 91.82 -5.71
CA LEU A 21 -0.86 92.89 -6.28
C LEU A 21 -0.32 92.55 -7.67
N LEU A 22 -0.10 91.27 -7.98
CA LEU A 22 0.36 90.84 -9.32
C LEU A 22 -0.59 91.32 -10.42
N PHE A 23 -1.88 91.42 -10.12
CA PHE A 23 -2.92 91.75 -11.10
C PHE A 23 -3.30 93.23 -11.13
N LEU A 24 -2.93 94.01 -10.12
CA LEU A 24 -3.22 95.45 -10.04
C LEU A 24 -2.11 96.28 -10.72
N HIS A 25 -2.50 97.24 -11.57
CA HIS A 25 -1.56 98.02 -12.39
C HIS A 25 -0.85 99.14 -11.62
N ASN A 26 -1.57 99.83 -10.73
CA ASN A 26 -1.09 101.07 -10.10
C ASN A 26 -0.79 100.91 -8.60
N LEU A 27 -0.92 99.70 -8.05
CA LEU A 27 -0.71 99.44 -6.63
C LEU A 27 0.56 98.60 -6.45
N GLU A 28 1.57 99.19 -5.82
CA GLU A 28 2.87 98.55 -5.59
C GLU A 28 3.04 98.10 -4.13
N GLU A 29 2.25 98.65 -3.21
CA GLU A 29 2.43 98.45 -1.78
C GLU A 29 1.09 98.48 -1.04
N ILE A 30 0.90 97.54 -0.11
CA ILE A 30 -0.21 97.51 0.84
C ILE A 30 0.37 97.39 2.25
N ASN A 31 0.07 98.37 3.11
CA ASN A 31 0.42 98.36 4.52
C ASN A 31 -0.83 98.03 5.35
N ILE A 32 -0.75 96.96 6.14
CA ILE A 32 -1.86 96.46 6.97
C ILE A 32 -1.46 96.61 8.42
N GLU A 33 -2.25 97.39 9.16
CA GLU A 33 -2.08 97.58 10.59
C GLU A 33 -3.40 97.32 11.31
N SER A 34 -3.39 96.34 12.21
CA SER A 34 -4.48 96.02 13.11
C SER A 34 -3.96 95.79 14.52
N PRO A 35 -4.82 95.78 15.56
CA PRO A 35 -4.40 95.46 16.92
C PRO A 35 -3.75 94.06 17.08
N LYS A 36 -3.88 93.16 16.09
CA LYS A 36 -3.31 91.79 16.14
C LYS A 36 -2.16 91.55 15.17
N ILE A 37 -2.11 92.28 14.05
CA ILE A 37 -1.12 92.04 12.97
C ILE A 37 -0.66 93.35 12.35
N ALA A 38 0.63 93.44 12.02
CA ALA A 38 1.21 94.53 11.27
C ALA A 38 2.20 93.97 10.25
N TYR A 39 1.89 94.10 8.96
CA TYR A 39 2.77 93.64 7.88
C TYR A 39 2.57 94.47 6.61
N GLN A 40 3.59 94.45 5.76
CA GLN A 40 3.64 95.15 4.48
C GLN A 40 3.75 94.13 3.34
N ILE A 41 2.92 94.27 2.32
CA ILE A 41 3.02 93.53 1.06
C ILE A 41 3.59 94.48 0.02
N ARG A 42 4.71 94.13 -0.61
CA ARG A 42 5.36 94.94 -1.64
C ARG A 42 5.50 94.15 -2.94
N LYS A 43 5.10 94.79 -4.05
CA LYS A 43 5.33 94.30 -5.42
C LYS A 43 6.53 95.04 -6.02
N ARG A 44 7.52 94.28 -6.49
CA ARG A 44 8.64 94.79 -7.28
C ARG A 44 8.69 94.03 -8.59
N VAL A 45 8.24 94.67 -9.68
CA VAL A 45 8.07 94.01 -10.97
C VAL A 45 7.10 92.82 -10.83
N ASN A 46 7.60 91.58 -10.90
CA ASN A 46 6.80 90.34 -10.73
C ASN A 46 7.18 89.58 -9.44
N ILE A 47 7.83 90.24 -8.49
CA ILE A 47 8.20 89.68 -7.19
C ILE A 47 7.23 90.23 -6.14
N ILE A 48 6.67 89.34 -5.31
CA ILE A 48 5.92 89.68 -4.11
C ILE A 48 6.81 89.44 -2.89
N GLU A 49 6.99 90.49 -2.08
CA GLU A 49 7.73 90.49 -0.83
C GLU A 49 6.76 90.77 0.33
N ILE A 50 6.80 89.95 1.38
CA ILE A 50 6.09 90.21 2.64
C ILE A 50 7.11 90.67 3.66
N ILE A 51 6.85 91.81 4.28
CA ILE A 51 7.74 92.47 5.20
C ILE A 51 7.05 92.59 6.56
N GLU A 52 7.67 92.03 7.59
CA GLU A 52 7.26 92.14 9.00
C GLU A 52 8.44 92.70 9.79
N ASN A 53 8.21 93.70 10.65
CA ASN A 53 9.26 94.35 11.45
C ASN A 53 10.49 94.82 10.64
N ASN A 54 10.28 95.32 9.41
CA ASN A 54 11.32 95.73 8.46
C ASN A 54 12.20 94.59 7.87
N GLU A 55 11.85 93.33 8.08
CA GLU A 55 12.52 92.17 7.47
C GLU A 55 11.62 91.47 6.45
N ILE A 56 12.20 91.02 5.33
CA ILE A 56 11.47 90.21 4.34
C ILE A 56 11.30 88.80 4.89
N VAL A 57 10.08 88.44 5.27
CA VAL A 57 9.74 87.12 5.83
C VAL A 57 9.33 86.11 4.74
N GLU A 58 8.86 86.60 3.60
CA GLU A 58 8.49 85.77 2.44
C GLU A 58 8.81 86.50 1.14
N LYS A 59 9.32 85.77 0.15
CA LYS A 59 9.61 86.28 -1.19
C LYS A 59 9.27 85.22 -2.23
N LYS A 60 8.41 85.56 -3.19
CA LYS A 60 8.06 84.68 -4.32
C LYS A 60 8.16 85.45 -5.64
N GLU A 61 8.81 84.82 -6.62
CA GLU A 61 8.99 85.36 -7.97
C GLU A 61 8.02 84.68 -8.93
N TRP A 62 7.45 85.47 -9.84
CA TRP A 62 6.42 85.04 -10.76
C TRP A 62 6.78 85.40 -12.20
N GLU A 63 6.52 84.48 -13.12
CA GLU A 63 6.42 84.77 -14.55
C GLU A 63 4.95 85.05 -14.87
N ILE A 64 4.68 86.15 -15.60
CA ILE A 64 3.32 86.58 -15.91
C ILE A 64 3.14 86.65 -17.43
N GLU A 65 2.22 85.84 -17.95
CA GLU A 65 1.73 85.98 -19.32
C GLU A 65 0.37 86.66 -19.31
N SER A 66 0.15 87.56 -20.26
CA SER A 66 -1.11 88.28 -20.37
C SER A 66 -1.68 88.24 -21.78
N ARG A 67 -3.01 88.35 -21.85
CA ARG A 67 -3.74 88.56 -23.09
C ARG A 67 -4.75 89.68 -22.88
N VAL A 68 -4.66 90.70 -23.71
CA VAL A 68 -5.57 91.84 -23.72
C VAL A 68 -6.27 91.94 -25.07
N GLY A 69 -7.51 92.39 -25.07
CA GLY A 69 -8.27 92.55 -26.30
C GLY A 69 -9.60 93.25 -26.08
N LYS A 70 -10.46 93.20 -27.09
CA LYS A 70 -11.81 93.78 -27.04
C LYS A 70 -12.82 92.80 -27.63
N TYR A 71 -13.88 92.50 -26.90
CA TYR A 71 -14.99 91.66 -27.34
C TYR A 71 -16.30 92.39 -27.09
N GLU A 72 -17.15 92.48 -28.11
CA GLU A 72 -18.45 93.17 -28.07
C GLU A 72 -18.40 94.57 -27.41
N GLY A 73 -17.38 95.35 -27.74
CA GLY A 73 -17.25 96.71 -27.21
C GLY A 73 -16.55 96.81 -25.84
N LYS A 74 -16.39 95.72 -25.10
CA LYS A 74 -15.71 95.67 -23.78
C LYS A 74 -14.25 95.27 -23.92
N ASN A 75 -13.35 96.03 -23.27
CA ASN A 75 -11.95 95.64 -23.16
C ASN A 75 -11.83 94.51 -22.13
N PHE A 76 -10.98 93.53 -22.41
CA PHE A 76 -10.69 92.45 -21.47
C PHE A 76 -9.20 92.29 -21.24
N GLU A 77 -8.86 91.73 -20.07
CA GLU A 77 -7.50 91.34 -19.70
C GLU A 77 -7.53 89.98 -19.01
N LEU A 78 -6.70 89.06 -19.48
CA LEU A 78 -6.41 87.76 -18.88
C LEU A 78 -4.94 87.71 -18.50
N LYS A 79 -4.62 87.14 -17.34
CA LYS A 79 -3.25 86.96 -16.85
C LYS A 79 -3.09 85.58 -16.23
N ILE A 80 -1.93 84.97 -16.45
CA ILE A 80 -1.49 83.76 -15.76
C ILE A 80 -0.16 84.07 -15.11
N ALA A 81 -0.08 83.95 -13.80
CA ALA A 81 1.15 84.08 -13.04
C ALA A 81 1.57 82.69 -12.52
N TYR A 82 2.80 82.26 -12.81
CA TYR A 82 3.33 80.98 -12.35
C TYR A 82 4.77 81.11 -11.84
N SER A 83 5.17 80.24 -10.91
CA SER A 83 6.55 80.11 -10.42
C SER A 83 7.31 79.05 -11.22
N ASP A 84 8.65 79.11 -11.24
CA ASP A 84 9.47 78.08 -11.91
C ASP A 84 9.27 76.67 -11.31
N SER A 85 8.92 76.59 -10.02
CA SER A 85 8.60 75.35 -9.30
C SER A 85 7.20 74.80 -9.61
N LEU A 86 6.29 75.62 -10.14
CA LEU A 86 4.87 75.28 -10.34
C LEU A 86 4.26 74.67 -9.06
N ASP A 87 4.39 75.41 -7.97
CA ASP A 87 4.06 75.01 -6.60
C ASP A 87 2.89 75.79 -5.99
N ASP A 88 2.18 76.59 -6.79
CA ASP A 88 1.00 77.30 -6.33
C ASP A 88 -0.18 76.34 -6.07
N ASP A 89 -0.93 76.62 -5.01
CA ASP A 89 -2.06 75.80 -4.55
C ASP A 89 -3.29 76.64 -4.14
N LYS A 90 -3.38 77.91 -4.55
CA LYS A 90 -4.54 78.76 -4.22
C LYS A 90 -5.83 78.20 -4.81
N ASN A 91 -5.74 77.56 -5.98
CA ASN A 91 -6.81 76.82 -6.63
C ASN A 91 -8.10 77.65 -6.89
N ILE A 92 -7.95 78.93 -7.20
CA ILE A 92 -9.05 79.89 -7.40
C ILE A 92 -8.80 80.82 -8.59
N LEU A 93 -9.89 81.25 -9.22
CA LEU A 93 -9.86 82.26 -10.29
C LEU A 93 -9.99 83.67 -9.71
N TYR A 94 -9.23 84.63 -10.21
CA TYR A 94 -9.31 86.04 -9.81
C TYR A 94 -10.05 86.86 -10.88
N SER A 95 -10.85 87.83 -10.44
CA SER A 95 -11.38 88.90 -11.29
C SER A 95 -11.21 90.21 -10.54
N PHE A 96 -10.05 90.84 -10.76
CA PHE A 96 -9.37 91.82 -9.90
C PHE A 96 -9.09 91.33 -8.48
N PHE A 97 -10.12 90.87 -7.77
CA PHE A 97 -10.07 90.29 -6.43
C PHE A 97 -10.32 88.78 -6.47
N ARG A 98 -9.99 88.12 -5.35
CA ARG A 98 -10.24 86.71 -5.10
C ARG A 98 -11.73 86.38 -5.25
N THR A 99 -12.06 85.39 -6.08
CA THR A 99 -13.42 84.83 -6.18
C THR A 99 -13.50 83.49 -5.42
N ASN A 100 -14.70 82.88 -5.39
CA ASN A 100 -14.90 81.52 -4.88
C ASN A 100 -14.95 80.46 -6.00
N VAL A 101 -14.59 80.83 -7.23
CA VAL A 101 -14.57 79.94 -8.39
C VAL A 101 -13.36 79.03 -8.28
N SER A 102 -13.61 77.73 -8.08
CA SER A 102 -12.55 76.72 -7.99
C SER A 102 -11.84 76.57 -9.33
N PHE A 103 -10.54 76.84 -9.32
CA PHE A 103 -9.68 76.78 -10.50
C PHE A 103 -8.34 76.11 -10.15
N PRO A 104 -8.30 74.77 -10.08
CA PRO A 104 -7.21 74.04 -9.45
C PRO A 104 -6.03 73.81 -10.40
N PHE A 105 -5.30 74.87 -10.71
CA PHE A 105 -4.07 74.86 -11.50
C PHE A 105 -2.88 75.36 -10.67
N PRO A 106 -1.65 74.91 -10.95
CA PRO A 106 -0.44 75.34 -10.25
C PRO A 106 0.04 76.73 -10.72
N ALA A 107 -0.90 77.67 -10.85
CA ALA A 107 -0.70 79.04 -11.30
C ALA A 107 -1.88 79.91 -10.85
N LEU A 108 -1.61 81.19 -10.59
CA LEU A 108 -2.64 82.17 -10.31
C LEU A 108 -3.20 82.71 -11.63
N VAL A 109 -4.52 82.62 -11.79
CA VAL A 109 -5.18 83.04 -13.02
C VAL A 109 -6.15 84.18 -12.74
N HIS A 110 -6.01 85.25 -13.50
CA HIS A 110 -6.84 86.43 -13.41
C HIS A 110 -7.52 86.70 -14.76
N GLY A 111 -8.79 87.12 -14.71
CA GLY A 111 -9.48 87.63 -15.89
C GLY A 111 -10.58 88.63 -15.54
N THR A 112 -10.87 89.54 -16.46
CA THR A 112 -11.98 90.51 -16.32
C THR A 112 -13.35 89.84 -16.59
N PHE A 113 -13.68 88.81 -15.83
CA PHE A 113 -14.92 88.04 -15.97
C PHE A 113 -16.13 88.77 -15.37
N GLU A 114 -17.30 88.53 -15.94
CA GLU A 114 -18.60 88.95 -15.39
C GLU A 114 -18.97 88.04 -14.20
N LEU A 115 -19.39 88.65 -13.09
CA LEU A 115 -19.65 87.98 -11.82
C LEU A 115 -21.09 88.21 -11.35
N ASN A 116 -21.55 87.35 -10.44
CA ASN A 116 -22.84 87.54 -9.76
C ASN A 116 -22.84 88.75 -8.81
N GLU A 117 -24.00 89.12 -8.24
CA GLU A 117 -24.14 90.30 -7.36
C GLU A 117 -23.16 90.28 -6.17
N ASN A 118 -22.90 89.11 -5.61
CA ASN A 118 -21.95 88.92 -4.50
C ASN A 118 -20.48 88.83 -4.95
N ARG A 119 -20.22 88.94 -6.25
CA ARG A 119 -18.90 88.91 -6.91
C ARG A 119 -18.05 87.67 -6.61
N ASN A 120 -18.69 86.57 -6.24
CA ASN A 120 -18.00 85.35 -5.81
C ASN A 120 -18.00 84.25 -6.87
N HIS A 121 -18.91 84.29 -7.85
CA HIS A 121 -19.05 83.27 -8.89
C HIS A 121 -19.22 83.89 -10.28
N LEU A 122 -18.78 83.16 -11.30
CA LEU A 122 -19.02 83.50 -12.70
C LEU A 122 -20.50 83.36 -13.04
N ILE A 123 -21.01 84.22 -13.92
CA ILE A 123 -22.33 84.08 -14.53
C ILE A 123 -22.22 83.55 -15.96
N ASP A 124 -23.25 82.84 -16.42
CA ASP A 124 -23.46 82.62 -17.85
C ASP A 124 -24.19 83.85 -18.39
N ASP A 125 -23.44 84.78 -18.98
CA ASP A 125 -23.97 86.05 -19.47
C ASP A 125 -24.58 85.89 -20.87
N ASP A 126 -25.71 86.57 -21.12
CA ASP A 126 -26.43 86.50 -22.41
C ASP A 126 -25.56 86.97 -23.60
N SER A 127 -24.54 87.82 -23.35
CA SER A 127 -23.58 88.26 -24.37
C SER A 127 -22.50 87.21 -24.70
N GLY A 128 -22.43 86.10 -23.97
CA GLY A 128 -21.40 85.07 -24.13
C GLY A 128 -19.97 85.56 -23.84
N HIS A 129 -19.82 86.68 -23.12
CA HIS A 129 -18.54 87.31 -22.79
C HIS A 129 -17.64 86.36 -21.99
N ASN A 130 -18.15 85.76 -20.91
CA ASN A 130 -17.38 84.81 -20.10
C ASN A 130 -17.00 83.55 -20.91
N LYS A 131 -17.88 83.07 -21.79
CA LYS A 131 -17.59 81.93 -22.68
C LYS A 131 -16.44 82.24 -23.65
N TYR A 132 -16.43 83.45 -24.21
CA TYR A 132 -15.33 83.94 -25.04
C TYR A 132 -14.04 84.06 -24.21
N LEU A 133 -14.08 84.69 -23.03
CA LEU A 133 -12.90 84.85 -22.16
C LEU A 133 -12.32 83.52 -21.70
N LEU A 134 -13.14 82.54 -21.37
CA LEU A 134 -12.67 81.21 -21.00
C LEU A 134 -11.98 80.49 -22.18
N THR A 135 -12.46 80.70 -23.41
CA THR A 135 -11.80 80.17 -24.62
C THR A 135 -10.45 80.85 -24.85
N GLU A 136 -10.39 82.17 -24.69
CA GLU A 136 -9.13 82.93 -24.75
C GLU A 136 -8.17 82.55 -23.61
N LEU A 137 -8.71 82.23 -22.43
CA LEU A 137 -7.92 81.75 -21.30
C LEU A 137 -7.29 80.39 -21.60
N ILE A 138 -8.05 79.43 -22.14
CA ILE A 138 -7.50 78.13 -22.58
C ILE A 138 -6.34 78.36 -23.55
N GLN A 139 -6.53 79.25 -24.52
CA GLN A 139 -5.49 79.53 -25.50
C GLN A 139 -4.28 80.21 -24.86
N LEU A 140 -4.47 81.15 -23.93
CA LEU A 140 -3.37 81.74 -23.14
C LEU A 140 -2.63 80.66 -22.33
N MET A 141 -3.33 79.75 -21.66
CA MET A 141 -2.72 78.64 -20.92
C MET A 141 -1.85 77.75 -21.81
N ILE A 142 -2.35 77.39 -23.00
CA ILE A 142 -1.60 76.58 -23.97
C ILE A 142 -0.36 77.32 -24.48
N ASP A 143 -0.48 78.62 -24.77
CA ASP A 143 0.64 79.43 -25.23
C ASP A 143 1.71 79.59 -24.14
N THR A 144 1.29 79.73 -22.88
CA THR A 144 2.19 79.71 -21.71
C THR A 144 2.91 78.37 -21.60
N ALA A 145 2.20 77.25 -21.69
CA ALA A 145 2.82 75.92 -21.65
C ALA A 145 3.82 75.70 -22.79
N LYS A 146 3.50 76.17 -24.01
CA LYS A 146 4.44 76.17 -25.15
C LYS A 146 5.65 77.05 -24.90
N LYS A 147 5.49 78.21 -24.25
CA LYS A 147 6.60 79.06 -23.87
C LYS A 147 7.55 78.34 -22.91
N ILE A 148 7.01 77.67 -21.89
CA ILE A 148 7.79 76.84 -20.95
C ILE A 148 8.57 75.74 -21.68
N SER A 149 7.94 75.10 -22.69
CA SER A 149 8.61 74.07 -23.50
C SER A 149 9.80 74.60 -24.34
N LYS A 150 9.80 75.90 -24.67
CA LYS A 150 10.83 76.56 -25.49
C LYS A 150 11.90 77.29 -24.68
N SER A 151 11.58 77.73 -23.45
CA SER A 151 12.52 78.45 -22.58
C SER A 151 13.47 77.55 -21.82
N SER A 152 13.15 76.26 -21.69
CA SER A 152 13.96 75.28 -20.98
C SER A 152 15.14 74.78 -21.84
N GLN A 153 16.35 74.72 -21.27
CA GLN A 153 17.54 74.19 -21.97
C GLN A 153 17.45 72.66 -22.18
N GLU A 154 16.75 71.96 -21.30
CA GLU A 154 16.43 70.54 -21.40
C GLU A 154 14.91 70.33 -21.38
N VAL A 155 14.42 69.34 -22.12
CA VAL A 155 13.00 68.99 -22.09
C VAL A 155 12.57 68.54 -20.69
N SER A 156 11.40 69.00 -20.27
CA SER A 156 10.81 68.67 -18.96
C SER A 156 9.29 68.57 -19.02
N TRP A 157 8.71 67.93 -18.01
CA TRP A 157 7.26 67.80 -17.85
C TRP A 157 6.57 69.09 -17.36
N LYS A 158 7.31 70.19 -17.13
CA LYS A 158 6.75 71.44 -16.59
C LYS A 158 5.60 72.01 -17.43
N ALA A 159 5.74 71.96 -18.76
CA ALA A 159 4.71 72.45 -19.69
C ALA A 159 3.35 71.75 -19.49
N LEU A 160 3.35 70.41 -19.39
CA LEU A 160 2.12 69.66 -19.12
C LEU A 160 1.66 69.81 -17.66
N LYS A 161 2.60 69.90 -16.70
CA LYS A 161 2.30 70.11 -15.28
C LYS A 161 1.50 71.40 -15.05
N LEU A 162 1.85 72.50 -15.72
CA LEU A 162 1.08 73.76 -15.66
C LEU A 162 -0.40 73.55 -16.02
N LEU A 163 -0.68 72.67 -16.98
CA LEU A 163 -2.02 72.41 -17.51
C LEU A 163 -2.71 71.22 -16.83
N SER A 164 -2.05 70.58 -15.88
CA SER A 164 -2.58 69.41 -15.18
C SER A 164 -3.62 69.87 -14.18
N VAL A 165 -4.88 69.71 -14.55
CA VAL A 165 -6.00 70.20 -13.77
C VAL A 165 -6.53 69.15 -12.78
N GLY A 166 -6.90 69.63 -11.58
CA GLY A 166 -7.75 68.87 -10.65
C GLY A 166 -9.21 68.76 -11.12
N ASP A 167 -10.09 68.29 -10.25
CA ASP A 167 -11.54 68.32 -10.54
C ASP A 167 -12.13 69.70 -10.22
N PHE A 168 -12.84 70.29 -11.17
CA PHE A 168 -13.54 71.56 -10.98
C PHE A 168 -14.75 71.37 -10.05
N ALA A 169 -14.85 72.19 -9.00
CA ALA A 169 -16.07 72.27 -8.21
C ALA A 169 -17.13 73.16 -8.88
N ASP A 170 -16.71 74.19 -9.61
CA ASP A 170 -17.58 75.24 -10.16
C ASP A 170 -18.49 74.74 -11.30
N GLU A 171 -19.79 75.04 -11.23
CA GLU A 171 -20.80 74.59 -12.20
C GLU A 171 -20.71 75.33 -13.54
N THR A 172 -20.37 76.63 -13.53
CA THR A 172 -20.28 77.45 -14.74
C THR A 172 -19.13 76.98 -15.63
N LEU A 173 -17.97 76.65 -15.05
CA LEU A 173 -16.85 76.06 -15.80
C LEU A 173 -17.20 74.69 -16.42
N LYS A 174 -18.07 73.91 -15.77
CA LYS A 174 -18.59 72.64 -16.30
C LYS A 174 -19.56 72.87 -17.45
N GLN A 175 -20.53 73.76 -17.28
CA GLN A 175 -21.53 74.09 -18.31
C GLN A 175 -20.90 74.64 -19.60
N LEU A 176 -19.75 75.32 -19.48
CA LEU A 176 -19.04 75.90 -20.62
C LEU A 176 -17.99 74.96 -21.25
N ASP A 177 -17.99 73.70 -20.84
CA ASP A 177 -17.09 72.62 -21.31
C ASP A 177 -15.61 72.98 -21.22
N PHE A 178 -15.21 73.79 -20.22
CA PHE A 178 -13.84 74.30 -20.10
C PHE A 178 -12.82 73.16 -20.04
N LYS A 179 -13.09 72.15 -19.19
CA LYS A 179 -12.22 70.97 -19.02
C LYS A 179 -12.02 70.24 -20.35
N GLU A 180 -13.10 69.94 -21.05
CA GLU A 180 -13.05 69.16 -22.30
C GLU A 180 -12.28 69.91 -23.40
N LYS A 181 -12.55 71.20 -23.56
CA LYS A 181 -11.83 72.06 -24.52
C LYS A 181 -10.35 72.18 -24.20
N LEU A 182 -9.99 72.33 -22.92
CA LEU A 182 -8.59 72.35 -22.50
C LEU A 182 -7.91 71.01 -22.78
N LEU A 183 -8.53 69.89 -22.43
CA LEU A 183 -7.97 68.55 -22.66
C LEU A 183 -7.78 68.26 -24.16
N GLN A 184 -8.72 68.68 -25.01
CA GLN A 184 -8.57 68.58 -26.45
C GLN A 184 -7.36 69.38 -26.93
N LYS A 185 -7.20 70.62 -26.47
CA LYS A 185 -6.03 71.45 -26.80
C LYS A 185 -4.73 70.86 -26.27
N ILE A 186 -4.71 70.27 -25.07
CA ILE A 186 -3.53 69.57 -24.55
C ILE A 186 -3.13 68.43 -25.48
N LYS A 187 -4.09 67.64 -25.97
CA LYS A 187 -3.83 66.54 -26.90
C LYS A 187 -3.25 67.01 -28.22
N GLU A 188 -3.77 68.09 -28.79
CA GLU A 188 -3.38 68.61 -30.11
C GLU A 188 -2.00 69.31 -30.15
N ASN A 189 -1.41 69.64 -28.99
CA ASN A 189 -0.20 70.45 -28.93
C ASN A 189 1.02 69.66 -28.45
N GLU A 190 2.20 70.04 -28.92
CA GLU A 190 3.48 69.40 -28.59
C GLU A 190 3.91 69.70 -27.15
N LEU A 191 3.44 68.89 -26.21
CA LEU A 191 3.63 69.10 -24.76
C LEU A 191 4.26 67.90 -24.04
N ILE A 192 4.40 66.76 -24.72
CA ILE A 192 5.00 65.54 -24.14
C ILE A 192 6.51 65.53 -24.37
N PRO A 193 7.34 65.61 -23.32
CA PRO A 193 8.80 65.63 -23.45
C PRO A 193 9.37 64.23 -23.74
N LEU A 194 10.19 64.13 -24.79
CA LEU A 194 10.78 62.88 -25.27
C LEU A 194 12.27 62.77 -24.96
N VAL A 195 12.78 61.55 -24.89
CA VAL A 195 14.22 61.27 -24.70
C VAL A 195 15.08 61.77 -25.87
N SER A 196 14.48 62.06 -27.03
CA SER A 196 15.12 62.72 -28.17
C SER A 196 15.36 64.22 -27.98
N ASN A 197 15.09 64.77 -26.79
CA ASN A 197 15.17 66.19 -26.46
C ASN A 197 14.23 67.06 -27.33
N SER A 198 13.03 66.54 -27.59
CA SER A 198 11.96 67.22 -28.32
C SER A 198 10.61 67.05 -27.63
N TYR A 199 9.62 67.83 -28.04
CA TYR A 199 8.23 67.68 -27.60
C TYR A 199 7.37 67.08 -28.71
N LYS A 200 6.35 66.30 -28.36
CA LYS A 200 5.33 65.80 -29.29
C LYS A 200 3.92 65.91 -28.72
N SER A 201 2.94 65.87 -29.62
CA SER A 201 1.52 65.82 -29.25
C SER A 201 1.18 64.46 -28.65
N PHE A 202 0.15 64.42 -27.79
CA PHE A 202 -0.38 63.16 -27.27
C PHE A 202 -1.03 62.30 -28.37
N ASN A 203 -1.46 62.93 -29.48
CA ASN A 203 -2.02 62.25 -30.64
C ASN A 203 -0.96 61.72 -31.61
N ASP A 204 0.31 62.10 -31.43
CA ASP A 204 1.42 61.56 -32.22
C ASP A 204 1.85 60.17 -31.71
N GLU A 205 2.72 59.51 -32.46
CA GLU A 205 3.41 58.31 -31.98
C GLU A 205 4.41 58.66 -30.86
N ILE A 206 3.97 58.46 -29.62
CA ILE A 206 4.72 58.60 -28.38
C ILE A 206 4.60 57.35 -27.52
N TYR A 207 5.52 57.16 -26.58
CA TYR A 207 5.48 56.03 -25.65
C TYR A 207 5.72 56.50 -24.23
N ILE A 208 4.85 56.13 -23.29
CA ILE A 208 4.92 56.56 -21.89
C ILE A 208 4.93 55.34 -20.97
N TYR A 209 5.91 55.28 -20.08
CA TYR A 209 6.03 54.23 -19.07
C TYR A 209 6.17 54.83 -17.68
N GLU A 210 5.45 54.23 -16.72
CA GLU A 210 5.54 54.56 -15.30
C GLU A 210 6.86 54.14 -14.66
N LYS A 211 7.58 53.22 -15.29
CA LYS A 211 8.90 52.77 -14.85
C LYS A 211 9.99 53.46 -15.64
N PRO A 212 11.20 53.60 -15.09
CA PRO A 212 12.27 54.38 -15.70
C PRO A 212 12.99 53.62 -16.83
N TYR A 213 12.24 53.10 -17.81
CA TYR A 213 12.80 52.53 -19.03
C TYR A 213 13.66 53.55 -19.79
N ALA A 214 13.23 54.81 -19.84
CA ALA A 214 13.94 55.91 -20.48
C ALA A 214 15.39 56.08 -19.99
N HIS A 215 15.70 55.70 -18.74
CA HIS A 215 17.07 55.78 -18.22
C HIS A 215 18.03 54.74 -18.84
N ILE A 216 17.49 53.65 -19.41
CA ILE A 216 18.26 52.51 -19.92
C ILE A 216 18.18 52.43 -21.44
N ILE A 217 16.97 52.61 -22.01
CA ILE A 217 16.68 52.34 -23.42
C ILE A 217 16.36 53.59 -24.24
N LYS A 218 16.74 54.80 -23.77
CA LYS A 218 16.52 56.06 -24.50
C LYS A 218 17.00 56.05 -25.95
N ASN A 219 18.12 55.37 -26.22
CA ASN A 219 18.73 55.32 -27.56
C ASN A 219 17.98 54.38 -28.52
N LEU A 220 17.11 53.50 -28.03
CA LEU A 220 16.36 52.53 -28.85
C LEU A 220 15.02 53.09 -29.35
N PHE A 221 14.44 54.03 -28.60
CA PHE A 221 13.09 54.52 -28.82
C PHE A 221 13.08 56.05 -28.71
N PRO A 222 13.34 56.79 -29.81
CA PRO A 222 13.35 58.26 -29.79
C PRO A 222 12.02 58.86 -29.33
N SER A 223 10.89 58.21 -29.68
CA SER A 223 9.53 58.60 -29.26
C SER A 223 9.17 58.24 -27.80
N LEU A 224 10.12 57.74 -27.00
CA LEU A 224 9.89 57.44 -25.58
C LEU A 224 9.90 58.73 -24.76
N ALA A 225 8.87 58.94 -23.93
CA ALA A 225 8.80 60.06 -23.03
C ALA A 225 9.86 59.95 -21.91
N ILE A 226 10.38 61.10 -21.45
CA ILE A 226 11.31 61.11 -20.32
C ILE A 226 10.59 60.61 -19.06
N TYR A 227 11.31 59.94 -18.17
CA TYR A 227 10.74 59.41 -16.93
C TYR A 227 10.37 60.53 -15.95
N THR A 228 9.23 60.40 -15.27
CA THR A 228 8.82 61.29 -14.17
C THR A 228 8.46 60.48 -12.93
N LYS A 229 8.76 61.05 -11.75
CA LYS A 229 8.32 60.53 -10.45
C LYS A 229 7.01 61.16 -9.97
N ASP A 230 6.50 62.15 -10.70
CA ASP A 230 5.28 62.87 -10.35
C ASP A 230 4.05 61.99 -10.62
N LYS A 231 3.52 61.38 -9.56
CA LYS A 231 2.35 60.50 -9.65
C LYS A 231 1.09 61.25 -10.04
N GLN A 232 0.94 62.51 -9.61
CA GLN A 232 -0.26 63.30 -9.93
C GLN A 232 -0.32 63.58 -11.43
N LEU A 233 0.82 63.89 -12.05
CA LEU A 233 0.91 64.06 -13.49
C LEU A 233 0.58 62.77 -14.26
N ILE A 234 1.11 61.62 -13.82
CA ILE A 234 0.80 60.31 -14.44
C ILE A 234 -0.69 60.00 -14.32
N ASP A 235 -1.29 60.23 -13.15
CA ASP A 235 -2.72 60.03 -12.92
C ASP A 235 -3.55 60.99 -13.77
N PHE A 236 -3.10 62.23 -13.95
CA PHE A 236 -3.73 63.20 -14.84
C PHE A 236 -3.76 62.69 -16.28
N ILE A 237 -2.63 62.20 -16.80
CA ILE A 237 -2.53 61.64 -18.16
C ILE A 237 -3.50 60.47 -18.31
N LYS A 238 -3.45 59.48 -17.40
CA LYS A 238 -4.32 58.29 -17.45
C LYS A 238 -5.80 58.62 -17.41
N LYS A 239 -6.20 59.50 -16.50
CA LYS A 239 -7.62 59.84 -16.27
C LYS A 239 -8.19 60.74 -17.34
N ASN A 240 -7.41 61.68 -17.87
CA ASN A 240 -7.93 62.78 -18.69
C ASN A 240 -7.44 62.74 -20.15
N LEU A 241 -6.27 62.18 -20.44
CA LEU A 241 -5.75 62.10 -21.82
C LEU A 241 -6.01 60.71 -22.45
N GLY A 242 -5.91 59.64 -21.66
CA GLY A 242 -6.19 58.27 -22.08
C GLY A 242 -5.17 57.28 -21.53
N ASP A 243 -5.22 56.03 -22.00
CA ASP A 243 -4.23 55.02 -21.65
C ASP A 243 -2.82 55.49 -22.04
N LEU A 244 -1.83 55.14 -21.22
CA LEU A 244 -0.43 55.42 -21.53
C LEU A 244 -0.05 54.66 -22.82
N PRO A 245 0.26 55.34 -23.93
CA PRO A 245 0.63 54.66 -25.16
C PRO A 245 1.90 53.85 -24.93
N LYS A 246 1.86 52.55 -25.24
CA LYS A 246 2.99 51.63 -25.08
C LYS A 246 3.45 51.13 -26.44
N ILE A 247 4.72 50.75 -26.49
CA ILE A 247 5.29 50.09 -27.67
C ILE A 247 4.63 48.71 -27.78
N ASP A 248 4.33 48.28 -28.99
CA ASP A 248 3.89 46.91 -29.25
C ASP A 248 4.86 45.91 -28.59
N THR A 249 4.31 44.88 -27.94
CA THR A 249 5.10 44.01 -27.05
C THR A 249 6.13 43.19 -27.82
N GLU A 250 5.79 42.70 -29.02
CA GLU A 250 6.73 41.94 -29.84
C GLU A 250 7.84 42.83 -30.38
N ILE A 251 7.50 44.02 -30.89
CA ILE A 251 8.49 45.00 -31.35
C ILE A 251 9.42 45.42 -30.20
N PHE A 252 8.85 45.67 -29.02
CA PHE A 252 9.59 46.05 -27.82
C PHE A 252 10.58 44.96 -27.40
N PHE A 253 10.13 43.71 -27.29
CA PHE A 253 10.97 42.58 -26.90
C PHE A 253 12.07 42.32 -27.93
N ASN A 254 11.75 42.31 -29.23
CA ASN A 254 12.73 42.09 -30.29
C ASN A 254 13.83 43.16 -30.32
N LYS A 255 13.47 44.45 -30.19
CA LYS A 255 14.46 45.53 -30.14
C LYS A 255 15.35 45.45 -28.90
N ILE A 256 14.79 45.09 -27.74
CA ILE A 256 15.58 44.88 -26.52
C ILE A 256 16.52 43.68 -26.67
N SER A 257 16.07 42.56 -27.23
CA SER A 257 16.91 41.39 -27.49
C SER A 257 18.08 41.74 -28.42
N ASN A 258 17.83 42.46 -29.51
CA ASN A 258 18.89 42.91 -30.43
C ASN A 258 19.91 43.81 -29.72
N PHE A 259 19.44 44.77 -28.92
CA PHE A 259 20.33 45.65 -28.14
C PHE A 259 21.14 44.90 -27.09
N SER A 260 20.53 43.88 -26.48
CA SER A 260 21.16 42.98 -25.52
C SER A 260 22.26 42.12 -26.18
N ASN A 261 22.00 41.59 -27.37
CA ASN A 261 22.91 40.75 -28.15
C ASN A 261 24.14 41.50 -28.67
N GLU A 262 24.02 42.81 -28.88
CA GLU A 262 25.16 43.70 -29.18
C GLU A 262 26.04 44.00 -27.95
N ASN A 263 25.77 43.38 -26.79
CA ASN A 263 26.47 43.57 -25.51
C ASN A 263 26.56 45.02 -25.03
N LYS A 264 25.55 45.82 -25.38
CA LYS A 264 25.44 47.24 -24.99
C LYS A 264 24.79 47.46 -23.61
N LEU A 265 24.36 46.39 -22.94
CA LEU A 265 23.73 46.45 -21.61
C LEU A 265 24.67 45.92 -20.52
N SER A 266 24.93 46.74 -19.51
CA SER A 266 25.59 46.30 -18.29
C SER A 266 24.73 45.32 -17.48
N LYS A 267 25.35 44.54 -16.61
CA LYS A 267 24.66 43.58 -15.72
C LYS A 267 23.62 44.27 -14.82
N LEU A 268 23.91 45.49 -14.38
CA LEU A 268 22.98 46.31 -13.59
C LEU A 268 21.77 46.74 -14.43
N GLU A 269 21.98 47.20 -15.67
CA GLU A 269 20.89 47.57 -16.58
C GLU A 269 20.01 46.37 -16.94
N ARG A 270 20.62 45.22 -17.26
CA ARG A 270 19.91 43.94 -17.47
C ARG A 270 19.00 43.61 -16.29
N SER A 271 19.53 43.68 -15.06
CA SER A 271 18.75 43.36 -13.86
C SER A 271 17.59 44.34 -13.62
N LYS A 272 17.76 45.64 -13.91
CA LYS A 272 16.68 46.64 -13.85
C LYS A 272 15.61 46.37 -14.91
N LEU A 273 16.01 46.11 -16.15
CA LEU A 273 15.07 45.77 -17.24
C LEU A 273 14.27 44.51 -16.92
N ILE A 274 14.93 43.45 -16.43
CA ILE A 274 14.25 42.22 -15.99
C ILE A 274 13.20 42.53 -14.92
N LYS A 275 13.52 43.36 -13.92
CA LYS A 275 12.55 43.77 -12.90
C LYS A 275 11.36 44.54 -13.49
N PHE A 276 11.64 45.48 -14.40
CA PHE A 276 10.59 46.30 -15.01
C PHE A 276 9.66 45.42 -15.85
N ILE A 277 10.23 44.58 -16.72
CA ILE A 277 9.51 43.65 -17.59
C ILE A 277 8.73 42.63 -16.77
N TYR A 278 9.34 42.06 -15.72
CA TYR A 278 8.65 41.15 -14.81
C TYR A 278 7.38 41.79 -14.24
N SER A 279 7.38 43.08 -13.90
CA SER A 279 6.19 43.69 -13.29
C SER A 279 5.21 44.32 -14.29
N ASP A 280 5.62 44.68 -15.51
CA ASP A 280 4.70 45.23 -16.52
C ASP A 280 4.12 44.17 -17.47
N TYR A 281 4.86 43.10 -17.74
CA TYR A 281 4.56 42.12 -18.78
C TYR A 281 4.40 40.68 -18.25
N LYS A 282 4.33 40.46 -16.93
CA LYS A 282 4.17 39.13 -16.32
C LYS A 282 3.11 38.28 -17.00
N LYS A 283 1.91 38.85 -17.16
CA LYS A 283 0.75 38.15 -17.72
C LYS A 283 1.01 37.72 -19.17
N TYR A 284 1.52 38.64 -19.99
CA TYR A 284 1.85 38.37 -21.39
C TYR A 284 2.88 37.26 -21.53
N ILE A 285 3.95 37.29 -20.72
CA ILE A 285 5.02 36.28 -20.74
C ILE A 285 4.46 34.92 -20.34
N SER A 286 3.64 34.85 -19.30
CA SER A 286 3.03 33.59 -18.86
C SER A 286 2.10 32.97 -19.92
N GLU A 287 1.38 33.80 -20.68
CA GLU A 287 0.43 33.34 -21.70
C GLU A 287 1.12 32.96 -23.03
N ASN A 288 2.12 33.74 -23.46
CA ASN A 288 2.74 33.60 -24.78
C ASN A 288 4.12 32.92 -24.76
N LYS A 289 4.70 32.71 -23.58
CA LYS A 289 6.06 32.17 -23.37
C LYS A 289 7.14 32.92 -24.18
N SER A 290 6.96 34.22 -24.37
CA SER A 290 7.88 35.11 -25.09
C SER A 290 8.36 36.23 -24.17
N PHE A 291 9.67 36.50 -24.17
CA PHE A 291 10.34 37.52 -23.37
C PHE A 291 11.68 37.91 -24.02
N PRO A 292 12.21 39.12 -23.74
CA PRO A 292 13.46 39.55 -24.36
C PRO A 292 14.68 38.86 -23.75
N GLU A 293 15.70 38.63 -24.59
CA GLU A 293 16.93 37.91 -24.26
C GLU A 293 17.86 38.77 -23.38
N LEU A 294 17.57 38.84 -22.08
CA LEU A 294 18.29 39.70 -21.14
C LEU A 294 19.31 38.96 -20.26
N PHE A 295 19.21 37.64 -20.18
CA PHE A 295 20.10 36.81 -19.37
C PHE A 295 21.42 36.55 -20.11
N ILE A 296 22.50 36.40 -19.35
CA ILE A 296 23.84 36.06 -19.86
C ILE A 296 24.42 34.92 -19.05
N ASP A 297 25.29 34.11 -19.66
CA ASP A 297 26.06 33.07 -18.98
C ASP A 297 27.36 33.60 -18.36
N GLU A 298 28.15 32.73 -17.73
CA GLU A 298 29.44 33.13 -17.11
C GLU A 298 30.46 33.65 -18.13
N ASP A 299 30.37 33.24 -19.41
CA ASP A 299 31.19 33.77 -20.51
C ASP A 299 30.67 35.10 -21.08
N GLU A 300 29.69 35.71 -20.40
CA GLU A 300 28.98 36.94 -20.81
C GLU A 300 28.27 36.84 -22.17
N LYS A 301 27.95 35.62 -22.62
CA LYS A 301 27.14 35.41 -23.82
C LYS A 301 25.66 35.47 -23.46
N VAL A 302 24.88 36.17 -24.28
CA VAL A 302 23.42 36.23 -24.11
C VAL A 302 22.83 34.84 -24.25
N ILE A 303 21.94 34.49 -23.31
CA ILE A 303 21.22 33.22 -23.29
C ILE A 303 19.92 33.40 -24.07
N PRO A 304 19.67 32.60 -25.13
CA PRO A 304 18.42 32.64 -25.87
C PRO A 304 17.20 32.35 -25.00
N SER A 305 16.05 32.93 -25.34
CA SER A 305 14.83 32.79 -24.53
C SER A 305 14.25 31.36 -24.50
N ASP A 306 14.63 30.49 -25.44
CA ASP A 306 14.23 29.07 -25.49
C ASP A 306 15.04 28.15 -24.56
N THR A 307 16.11 28.68 -23.95
CA THR A 307 17.07 27.90 -23.16
C THR A 307 16.65 27.84 -21.70
N VAL A 308 16.76 26.67 -21.05
CA VAL A 308 16.50 26.55 -19.61
C VAL A 308 17.71 27.11 -18.84
N ILE A 309 17.45 28.04 -17.94
CA ILE A 309 18.47 28.77 -17.20
C ILE A 309 18.48 28.31 -15.74
N PHE A 310 19.65 27.98 -15.20
CA PHE A 310 19.82 27.62 -13.79
C PHE A 310 20.58 28.70 -13.04
N PHE A 311 20.31 28.85 -11.74
CA PHE A 311 21.18 29.63 -10.87
C PHE A 311 22.55 28.95 -10.74
N PRO A 312 23.68 29.67 -10.71
CA PRO A 312 24.95 29.05 -10.42
C PRO A 312 24.93 28.58 -8.95
N SER A 313 25.09 27.28 -8.71
CA SER A 313 25.46 26.75 -7.40
C SER A 313 26.97 26.78 -7.20
N ASN A 314 27.42 26.80 -5.95
CA ASN A 314 28.83 26.60 -5.59
C ASN A 314 29.29 25.14 -5.80
N SER A 315 28.46 24.27 -6.39
CA SER A 315 28.62 22.82 -6.41
C SER A 315 28.72 22.26 -7.82
N GLU A 316 29.88 21.64 -8.10
CA GLU A 316 30.06 20.40 -8.88
C GLU A 316 29.33 20.31 -10.25
N ASN A 317 30.09 20.47 -11.34
CA ASN A 317 29.62 20.40 -12.73
C ASN A 317 28.84 19.11 -13.03
N VAL A 318 27.51 19.20 -13.21
CA VAL A 318 26.69 18.11 -13.75
C VAL A 318 27.05 17.89 -15.22
N ASN A 319 27.24 16.63 -15.61
CA ASN A 319 27.44 16.27 -17.00
C ASN A 319 26.09 16.28 -17.72
N ILE A 320 25.95 17.13 -18.74
CA ILE A 320 24.70 17.33 -19.48
C ILE A 320 24.92 16.85 -20.92
N PRO A 321 24.00 16.06 -21.52
CA PRO A 321 24.11 15.67 -22.91
C PRO A 321 24.16 16.89 -23.83
N ASN A 322 25.04 16.88 -24.84
CA ASN A 322 25.28 18.01 -25.73
C ASN A 322 24.05 18.50 -26.53
N PHE A 323 23.01 17.68 -26.64
CA PHE A 323 21.75 18.04 -27.31
C PHE A 323 20.80 18.84 -26.41
N ILE A 324 21.06 18.93 -25.11
CA ILE A 324 20.25 19.69 -24.16
C ILE A 324 20.85 21.09 -24.02
N LYS A 325 20.07 22.09 -24.41
CA LYS A 325 20.41 23.51 -24.21
C LYS A 325 20.11 23.91 -22.77
N LEU A 326 21.10 23.82 -21.90
CA LEU A 326 21.03 24.25 -20.49
C LEU A 326 22.21 25.18 -20.20
N LYS A 327 21.93 26.32 -19.56
CA LYS A 327 22.94 27.32 -19.21
C LYS A 327 22.78 27.80 -17.77
N TYR A 328 23.88 28.18 -17.13
CA TYR A 328 23.87 28.86 -15.84
C TYR A 328 23.88 30.38 -16.05
N ILE A 329 23.07 31.10 -15.27
CA ILE A 329 23.11 32.57 -15.27
C ILE A 329 24.43 33.07 -14.68
N ASN A 330 24.98 34.14 -15.24
CA ASN A 330 26.14 34.82 -14.71
C ASN A 330 25.98 35.18 -13.21
N SER A 331 26.95 34.78 -12.40
CA SER A 331 26.96 34.96 -10.95
C SER A 331 26.84 36.42 -10.51
N MET A 332 27.46 37.36 -11.25
CA MET A 332 27.36 38.79 -10.96
C MET A 332 26.00 39.36 -11.35
N LEU A 333 25.41 38.91 -12.47
CA LEU A 333 24.03 39.27 -12.82
C LEU A 333 23.04 38.78 -11.75
N LEU A 334 23.21 37.55 -11.24
CA LEU A 334 22.39 37.02 -10.17
C LEU A 334 22.51 37.86 -8.88
N LYS A 335 23.71 38.33 -8.52
CA LYS A 335 23.90 39.24 -7.37
C LYS A 335 23.09 40.53 -7.54
N PHE A 336 23.10 41.14 -8.71
CA PHE A 336 22.28 42.34 -8.98
C PHE A 336 20.78 42.05 -8.93
N LEU A 337 20.33 40.92 -9.49
CA LEU A 337 18.92 40.51 -9.41
C LEU A 337 18.47 40.33 -7.95
N LYS A 338 19.28 39.67 -7.11
CA LYS A 338 19.00 39.53 -5.67
C LYS A 338 18.88 40.88 -4.96
N SER A 339 19.74 41.84 -5.32
CA SER A 339 19.71 43.19 -4.75
C SER A 339 18.46 43.98 -5.17
N ILE A 340 18.08 43.92 -6.45
CA ILE A 340 16.95 44.70 -7.00
C ILE A 340 15.59 44.11 -6.58
N PHE A 341 15.53 42.80 -6.34
CA PHE A 341 14.34 42.14 -5.82
C PHE A 341 14.25 42.15 -4.29
N GLU A 342 15.08 42.95 -3.60
CA GLU A 342 14.99 43.29 -2.17
C GLU A 342 15.11 42.08 -1.20
N LYS A 343 16.20 41.30 -1.34
CA LYS A 343 16.60 40.22 -0.41
C LYS A 343 15.59 39.08 -0.23
N GLU A 344 14.96 38.66 -1.31
CA GLU A 344 14.32 37.34 -1.36
C GLU A 344 15.37 36.23 -1.27
N ASP A 345 15.06 35.15 -0.55
CA ASP A 345 15.86 33.93 -0.60
C ASP A 345 16.00 33.50 -2.07
N SER A 346 17.11 32.84 -2.41
CA SER A 346 17.37 32.36 -3.77
C SER A 346 16.22 31.49 -4.29
N LEU A 347 15.49 30.82 -3.39
CA LEU A 347 14.28 30.06 -3.69
C LEU A 347 13.12 30.95 -4.20
N ASP A 348 12.83 32.04 -3.51
CA ASP A 348 11.73 32.94 -3.84
C ASP A 348 12.02 33.72 -5.12
N LEU A 349 13.27 34.12 -5.32
CA LEU A 349 13.70 34.74 -6.57
C LEU A 349 13.58 33.78 -7.76
N ALA A 350 14.00 32.51 -7.62
CA ALA A 350 13.88 31.51 -8.67
C ALA A 350 12.40 31.30 -9.06
N LYS A 351 11.50 31.18 -8.07
CA LYS A 351 10.04 31.06 -8.31
C LYS A 351 9.48 32.25 -9.07
N LYS A 352 9.89 33.47 -8.75
CA LYS A 352 9.43 34.66 -9.51
C LYS A 352 9.95 34.67 -10.93
N LEU A 353 11.20 34.27 -11.12
CA LEU A 353 11.86 34.29 -12.42
C LEU A 353 11.55 33.06 -13.28
N GLU A 354 10.80 32.08 -12.77
CA GLU A 354 10.37 30.88 -13.52
C GLU A 354 9.66 31.22 -14.83
N ILE A 355 8.94 32.34 -14.88
CA ILE A 355 8.29 32.84 -16.11
C ILE A 355 9.28 33.13 -17.24
N PHE A 356 10.57 33.31 -16.93
CA PHE A 356 11.67 33.50 -17.88
C PHE A 356 12.48 32.23 -18.11
N ASN A 357 11.89 31.05 -17.86
CA ASN A 357 12.55 29.74 -17.99
C ASN A 357 13.75 29.55 -17.03
N ILE A 358 13.74 30.25 -15.89
CA ILE A 358 14.72 30.07 -14.82
C ILE A 358 14.26 28.98 -13.85
N LYS A 359 15.17 28.08 -13.50
CA LYS A 359 14.97 27.06 -12.47
C LYS A 359 16.00 27.22 -11.36
N LYS A 360 15.65 26.73 -10.17
CA LYS A 360 16.60 26.60 -9.07
C LYS A 360 17.59 25.50 -9.43
N ASP A 361 18.86 25.71 -9.09
CA ASP A 361 19.89 24.68 -9.19
C ASP A 361 19.80 23.74 -7.99
N GLN A 362 18.94 22.73 -8.13
CA GLN A 362 19.04 21.49 -7.40
C GLN A 362 19.44 20.42 -8.41
N PHE A 363 20.43 19.59 -8.07
CA PHE A 363 20.90 18.54 -8.98
C PHE A 363 19.75 17.66 -9.47
N GLU A 364 18.78 17.37 -8.60
CA GLU A 364 17.58 16.61 -8.95
C GLU A 364 16.82 17.30 -10.09
N ASP A 365 16.64 18.62 -10.04
CA ASP A 365 15.97 19.41 -11.10
C ASP A 365 16.72 19.33 -12.43
N ILE A 366 18.06 19.28 -12.40
CA ILE A 366 18.88 19.09 -13.61
C ILE A 366 18.68 17.67 -14.16
N ILE A 367 18.75 16.64 -13.33
CA ILE A 367 18.49 15.25 -13.77
C ILE A 367 17.08 15.09 -14.32
N TYR A 368 16.08 15.72 -13.69
CA TYR A 368 14.71 15.78 -14.18
C TYR A 368 14.65 16.36 -15.59
N GLN A 369 15.32 17.50 -15.82
CA GLN A 369 15.38 18.11 -17.15
C GLN A 369 16.13 17.23 -18.15
N ILE A 370 17.20 16.56 -17.74
CA ILE A 370 17.94 15.64 -18.61
C ILE A 370 17.03 14.51 -19.08
N ILE A 371 16.26 13.90 -18.19
CA ILE A 371 15.32 12.83 -18.53
C ILE A 371 14.19 13.35 -19.43
N ASP A 372 13.53 14.46 -19.05
CA ASP A 372 12.39 15.01 -19.80
C ASP A 372 12.79 15.41 -21.23
N LYS A 373 13.90 16.16 -21.38
CA LYS A 373 14.39 16.59 -22.69
C LYS A 373 14.93 15.45 -23.54
N THR A 374 15.43 14.38 -22.91
CA THR A 374 15.79 13.16 -23.64
C THR A 374 14.54 12.49 -24.21
N ASN A 375 13.47 12.36 -23.43
CA ASN A 375 12.22 11.77 -23.90
C ASN A 375 11.57 12.61 -25.01
N GLU A 376 11.46 13.94 -24.84
CA GLU A 376 10.98 14.86 -25.88
C GLU A 376 11.77 14.69 -27.19
N ARG A 377 13.11 14.62 -27.11
CA ARG A 377 13.96 14.45 -28.29
C ARG A 377 13.74 13.11 -28.99
N ILE A 378 13.53 12.03 -28.23
CA ILE A 378 13.23 10.72 -28.82
C ILE A 378 11.90 10.75 -29.57
N GLU A 379 10.89 11.43 -29.01
CA GLU A 379 9.59 11.63 -29.65
C GLU A 379 9.69 12.48 -30.94
N ASP A 380 10.47 13.57 -30.90
CA ASP A 380 10.69 14.45 -32.04
C ASP A 380 11.56 13.82 -33.15
N GLN A 381 12.49 12.93 -32.76
CA GLN A 381 13.49 12.34 -33.66
C GLN A 381 13.60 10.81 -33.50
N PRO A 382 12.54 10.03 -33.80
CA PRO A 382 12.49 8.60 -33.54
C PRO A 382 13.56 7.79 -34.30
N LYS A 383 14.03 8.29 -35.45
CA LYS A 383 15.13 7.65 -36.21
C LYS A 383 16.50 7.74 -35.51
N GLN A 384 16.64 8.61 -34.52
CA GLN A 384 17.87 8.81 -33.74
C GLN A 384 17.74 8.34 -32.28
N GLU A 385 16.74 7.49 -31.98
CA GLU A 385 16.45 7.05 -30.61
C GLU A 385 17.68 6.37 -29.95
N GLU A 386 18.34 5.45 -30.65
CA GLU A 386 19.48 4.70 -30.10
C GLU A 386 20.66 5.62 -29.77
N GLU A 387 20.99 6.54 -30.68
CA GLU A 387 22.07 7.52 -30.47
C GLU A 387 21.73 8.49 -29.33
N THR A 388 20.47 8.90 -29.23
CA THR A 388 20.00 9.80 -28.17
C THR A 388 20.08 9.12 -26.80
N VAL A 389 19.63 7.86 -26.69
CA VAL A 389 19.76 7.07 -25.46
C VAL A 389 21.22 6.84 -25.08
N LYS A 390 22.12 6.57 -26.04
CA LYS A 390 23.56 6.44 -25.76
C LYS A 390 24.16 7.70 -25.15
N LYS A 391 23.85 8.87 -25.72
CA LYS A 391 24.31 10.17 -25.19
C LYS A 391 23.75 10.46 -23.79
N PHE A 392 22.46 10.16 -23.59
CA PHE A 392 21.82 10.23 -22.27
C PHE A 392 22.51 9.33 -21.24
N ILE A 393 22.70 8.05 -21.56
CA ILE A 393 23.30 7.07 -20.64
C ILE A 393 24.75 7.41 -20.31
N ASN A 394 25.54 7.92 -21.27
CA ASN A 394 26.89 8.37 -21.00
C ASN A 394 26.91 9.54 -19.99
N SER A 395 26.08 10.56 -20.21
CA SER A 395 25.93 11.68 -19.27
C SER A 395 25.47 11.22 -17.88
N MET A 396 24.46 10.35 -17.82
CA MET A 396 23.98 9.78 -16.55
C MET A 396 25.04 8.93 -15.84
N TYR A 397 25.90 8.23 -16.58
CA TYR A 397 27.00 7.46 -16.01
C TYR A 397 28.07 8.36 -15.38
N GLN A 398 28.44 9.47 -16.03
CA GLN A 398 29.35 10.46 -15.45
C GLN A 398 28.76 11.08 -14.18
N ASN A 399 27.47 11.40 -14.21
CA ASN A 399 26.73 11.89 -13.04
C ASN A 399 26.66 10.84 -11.92
N PHE A 400 26.48 9.57 -12.25
CA PHE A 400 26.53 8.49 -11.26
C PHE A 400 27.88 8.43 -10.54
N LEU A 401 29.00 8.45 -11.28
CA LEU A 401 30.34 8.37 -10.70
C LEU A 401 30.64 9.49 -9.69
N GLN A 402 30.02 10.66 -9.87
CA GLN A 402 30.26 11.84 -9.04
C GLN A 402 29.23 12.01 -7.91
N PHE A 403 27.98 11.54 -8.10
CA PHE A 403 26.85 11.92 -7.24
C PHE A 403 26.01 10.76 -6.70
N SER A 404 26.35 9.49 -6.97
CA SER A 404 25.51 8.34 -6.59
C SER A 404 25.19 8.23 -5.09
N GLU A 405 26.08 8.72 -4.22
CA GLU A 405 25.87 8.67 -2.76
C GLU A 405 24.93 9.78 -2.25
N LYS A 406 24.81 10.87 -2.99
CA LYS A 406 24.03 12.05 -2.57
C LYS A 406 22.55 11.90 -2.96
N ILE A 407 22.24 11.09 -3.99
CA ILE A 407 20.96 11.18 -4.71
C ILE A 407 20.42 9.81 -5.10
N ASP A 408 19.13 9.63 -4.83
CA ASP A 408 18.38 8.42 -5.14
C ASP A 408 17.43 8.68 -6.32
N ILE A 409 17.84 8.28 -7.53
CA ILE A 409 17.04 8.43 -8.76
C ILE A 409 15.70 7.69 -8.69
N SER A 410 15.60 6.63 -7.89
CA SER A 410 14.35 5.87 -7.79
C SER A 410 13.18 6.71 -7.25
N LYS A 411 13.47 7.80 -6.54
CA LYS A 411 12.47 8.75 -6.02
C LYS A 411 11.92 9.71 -7.08
N LEU A 412 12.58 9.81 -8.24
CA LEU A 412 12.26 10.83 -9.24
C LEU A 412 10.93 10.56 -9.98
N ASN A 413 10.26 9.41 -9.84
CA ASN A 413 8.96 9.14 -10.48
C ASN A 413 8.90 9.52 -11.99
N LYS A 414 10.02 9.39 -12.73
CA LYS A 414 10.12 9.69 -14.16
C LYS A 414 10.25 8.43 -14.99
N THR A 415 9.90 8.56 -16.26
CA THR A 415 10.08 7.51 -17.25
C THR A 415 11.49 7.57 -17.83
N ILE A 416 12.28 6.53 -17.59
CA ILE A 416 13.70 6.49 -17.99
C ILE A 416 13.82 5.66 -19.29
N PRO A 417 14.36 6.23 -20.38
CA PRO A 417 14.58 5.51 -21.62
C PRO A 417 15.84 4.65 -21.54
N LEU A 418 15.70 3.36 -21.83
CA LEU A 418 16.79 2.36 -21.87
C LEU A 418 16.68 1.50 -23.13
N LEU A 419 17.72 0.70 -23.41
CA LEU A 419 17.70 -0.30 -24.46
C LEU A 419 17.61 -1.69 -23.85
N ASN A 420 16.76 -2.55 -24.39
CA ASN A 420 16.80 -3.98 -24.08
C ASN A 420 17.87 -4.72 -24.88
N ARG A 421 18.09 -6.01 -24.57
CA ARG A 421 19.06 -6.88 -25.26
C ARG A 421 18.93 -6.87 -26.79
N ASN A 422 17.71 -6.69 -27.30
CA ASN A 422 17.43 -6.60 -28.74
C ASN A 422 17.68 -5.21 -29.34
N LYS A 423 18.33 -4.31 -28.59
CA LYS A 423 18.59 -2.90 -28.92
C LYS A 423 17.34 -2.09 -29.22
N LYS A 424 16.19 -2.52 -28.70
CA LYS A 424 14.93 -1.77 -28.81
C LYS A 424 14.77 -0.85 -27.62
N LEU A 425 14.23 0.33 -27.87
CA LEU A 425 13.87 1.29 -26.85
C LEU A 425 12.81 0.71 -25.89
N VAL A 426 13.07 0.85 -24.59
CA VAL A 426 12.16 0.49 -23.51
C VAL A 426 12.09 1.66 -22.54
N TYR A 427 10.87 2.07 -22.22
CA TYR A 427 10.58 3.09 -21.23
C TYR A 427 10.30 2.43 -19.89
N MET A 428 11.20 2.65 -18.93
CA MET A 428 11.06 2.16 -17.57
C MET A 428 10.32 3.18 -16.71
N ASP A 429 9.34 2.73 -15.94
CA ASP A 429 8.59 3.55 -14.97
C ASP A 429 8.20 2.69 -13.74
N LYS A 430 7.28 3.17 -12.91
CA LYS A 430 6.80 2.43 -11.72
C LYS A 430 6.15 1.08 -12.03
N SER A 431 5.61 0.89 -13.23
CA SER A 431 4.82 -0.27 -13.67
C SER A 431 5.51 -1.13 -14.73
N LYS A 432 6.52 -0.58 -15.40
CA LYS A 432 7.32 -1.22 -16.44
C LYS A 432 8.75 -1.34 -15.97
N HIS A 433 9.17 -2.58 -15.75
CA HIS A 433 10.52 -2.90 -15.30
C HIS A 433 11.32 -3.56 -16.41
N ILE A 434 12.61 -3.25 -16.43
CA ILE A 434 13.64 -3.97 -17.17
C ILE A 434 14.56 -4.65 -16.15
N PHE A 435 15.07 -5.83 -16.50
CA PHE A 435 15.79 -6.68 -15.57
C PHE A 435 17.24 -6.89 -15.99
N PHE A 436 18.08 -7.18 -15.02
CA PHE A 436 19.42 -7.72 -15.28
C PHE A 436 19.35 -9.13 -15.85
N GLY A 437 20.13 -9.42 -16.89
CA GLY A 437 20.32 -10.76 -17.46
C GLY A 437 21.72 -11.33 -17.21
N ASN A 438 22.13 -12.32 -18.00
CA ASN A 438 23.42 -13.03 -17.97
C ASN A 438 24.61 -12.09 -18.12
N GLU A 439 24.46 -11.01 -18.88
CA GLU A 439 25.49 -9.98 -19.02
C GLU A 439 25.90 -9.39 -17.67
N TYR A 440 24.99 -9.45 -16.69
CA TYR A 440 25.13 -8.95 -15.33
C TYR A 440 24.96 -10.08 -14.29
N ASN A 441 25.24 -11.33 -14.68
CA ASN A 441 25.22 -12.53 -13.81
C ASN A 441 23.83 -12.88 -13.21
N ASN A 442 22.74 -12.68 -13.95
CA ASN A 442 21.37 -13.04 -13.50
C ASN A 442 20.73 -14.15 -14.36
N GLU A 443 21.35 -15.34 -14.37
CA GLU A 443 20.90 -16.47 -15.18
C GLU A 443 19.56 -17.07 -14.75
N ILE A 444 19.27 -17.01 -13.46
CA ILE A 444 18.03 -17.55 -12.88
C ILE A 444 16.81 -16.90 -13.52
N LEU A 445 16.83 -15.57 -13.65
CA LEU A 445 15.70 -14.83 -14.18
C LEU A 445 15.54 -15.00 -15.70
N GLU A 446 16.63 -15.27 -16.44
CA GLU A 446 16.58 -15.55 -17.87
C GLU A 446 15.75 -16.77 -18.22
N ASN A 447 15.83 -17.82 -17.40
CA ASN A 447 15.02 -19.01 -17.60
C ASN A 447 13.52 -18.71 -17.36
N ILE A 448 13.21 -17.67 -16.58
CA ILE A 448 11.85 -17.29 -16.18
C ILE A 448 11.20 -16.26 -17.10
N LEU A 449 11.91 -15.22 -17.54
CA LEU A 449 11.35 -14.15 -18.38
C LEU A 449 11.68 -14.36 -19.86
N SER A 450 11.25 -13.43 -20.71
CA SER A 450 11.56 -13.40 -22.15
C SER A 450 12.70 -12.42 -22.43
N SER A 451 13.42 -12.62 -23.53
CA SER A 451 14.66 -11.89 -23.85
C SER A 451 14.47 -10.37 -23.98
N ASP A 452 13.27 -9.91 -24.36
CA ASP A 452 12.90 -8.50 -24.50
C ASP A 452 12.79 -7.74 -23.17
N LYS A 453 12.80 -8.45 -22.03
CA LYS A 453 12.71 -7.90 -20.68
C LYS A 453 14.07 -7.59 -20.05
N PHE A 454 15.17 -7.99 -20.68
CA PHE A 454 16.52 -7.79 -20.15
C PHE A 454 17.20 -6.56 -20.73
N LEU A 455 17.94 -5.87 -19.87
CA LEU A 455 18.77 -4.73 -20.23
C LEU A 455 19.84 -5.13 -21.25
N ALA A 456 20.13 -4.25 -22.22
CA ALA A 456 21.27 -4.43 -23.11
C ALA A 456 22.61 -4.43 -22.33
N ASN A 457 23.63 -5.11 -22.85
CA ASN A 457 24.99 -4.99 -22.32
C ASN A 457 25.46 -3.52 -22.30
N TYR A 458 26.20 -3.10 -21.27
CA TYR A 458 26.69 -1.72 -21.10
C TYR A 458 27.48 -1.22 -22.33
N GLN A 459 28.16 -2.10 -23.05
CA GLN A 459 28.88 -1.78 -24.29
C GLN A 459 27.93 -1.30 -25.41
N ASN A 460 26.69 -1.79 -25.44
CA ASN A 460 25.68 -1.32 -26.40
C ASN A 460 25.25 0.13 -26.14
N PHE A 461 25.49 0.65 -24.93
CA PHE A 461 25.29 2.06 -24.59
C PHE A 461 26.54 2.92 -24.88
N GLY A 462 27.62 2.34 -25.40
CA GLY A 462 28.88 3.05 -25.66
C GLY A 462 29.70 3.36 -24.41
N LEU A 463 29.42 2.68 -23.28
CA LEU A 463 30.19 2.84 -22.05
C LEU A 463 31.47 1.99 -22.08
N VAL A 464 32.58 2.59 -21.67
CA VAL A 464 33.87 1.91 -21.46
C VAL A 464 34.13 1.88 -19.96
N ILE A 465 34.06 0.69 -19.35
CA ILE A 465 34.15 0.50 -17.89
C ILE A 465 35.31 -0.45 -17.60
N ASN A 466 36.31 0.04 -16.87
CA ASN A 466 37.57 -0.70 -16.62
C ASN A 466 37.42 -1.85 -15.62
N ASP A 467 36.37 -1.85 -14.80
CA ASP A 467 36.07 -2.89 -13.80
C ASP A 467 34.75 -3.58 -14.19
N GLU A 468 34.85 -4.59 -15.06
CA GLU A 468 33.93 -4.89 -16.18
C GLU A 468 32.45 -5.17 -15.84
N LYS A 469 32.06 -5.45 -14.59
CA LYS A 469 30.66 -5.84 -14.28
C LYS A 469 30.05 -5.14 -13.07
N ASN A 470 30.79 -4.93 -11.99
CA ASN A 470 30.19 -4.45 -10.73
C ASN A 470 29.78 -2.97 -10.80
N THR A 471 30.60 -2.12 -11.41
CA THR A 471 30.28 -0.69 -11.56
C THR A 471 29.12 -0.47 -12.52
N ALA A 472 29.09 -1.21 -13.64
CA ALA A 472 27.97 -1.18 -14.57
C ALA A 472 26.67 -1.63 -13.90
N TYR A 473 26.72 -2.72 -13.13
CA TYR A 473 25.59 -3.22 -12.35
C TYR A 473 25.06 -2.14 -11.39
N LYS A 474 25.93 -1.55 -10.55
CA LYS A 474 25.53 -0.49 -9.60
C LYS A 474 24.93 0.73 -10.29
N PHE A 475 25.47 1.13 -11.44
CA PHE A 475 24.94 2.25 -12.22
C PHE A 475 23.53 1.99 -12.74
N PHE A 476 23.29 0.84 -13.37
CA PHE A 476 21.97 0.51 -13.88
C PHE A 476 20.97 0.22 -12.75
N GLU A 477 21.43 -0.31 -11.62
CA GLU A 477 20.62 -0.46 -10.41
C GLU A 477 20.21 0.91 -9.87
N TRP A 478 21.13 1.88 -9.85
CA TRP A 478 20.85 3.27 -9.50
C TRP A 478 19.84 3.94 -10.44
N LEU A 479 19.87 3.62 -11.75
CA LEU A 479 18.84 4.06 -12.70
C LEU A 479 17.49 3.38 -12.46
N GLY A 480 17.42 2.25 -11.75
CA GLY A 480 16.19 1.55 -11.38
C GLY A 480 16.00 0.16 -12.00
N VAL A 481 17.00 -0.37 -12.73
CA VAL A 481 16.98 -1.72 -13.29
C VAL A 481 16.92 -2.76 -12.17
N LYS A 482 16.05 -3.76 -12.31
CA LYS A 482 15.74 -4.70 -11.22
C LYS A 482 16.49 -6.01 -11.36
N LYS A 483 16.97 -6.56 -10.24
CA LYS A 483 17.57 -7.90 -10.16
C LYS A 483 16.54 -9.02 -10.06
N SER A 484 15.36 -8.72 -9.54
CA SER A 484 14.28 -9.68 -9.28
C SER A 484 12.93 -9.10 -9.70
N ILE A 485 11.96 -9.98 -9.97
CA ILE A 485 10.59 -9.56 -10.30
C ILE A 485 9.99 -8.90 -9.06
N PRO A 486 9.63 -7.61 -9.13
CA PRO A 486 9.06 -6.94 -7.98
C PRO A 486 7.74 -7.58 -7.61
N ILE A 487 7.49 -7.56 -6.31
CA ILE A 487 6.28 -8.03 -5.72
C ILE A 487 5.37 -6.81 -5.52
N GLU A 488 4.19 -6.85 -6.14
CA GLU A 488 3.26 -5.72 -6.16
C GLU A 488 2.10 -5.97 -5.19
N GLU A 489 1.82 -4.99 -4.33
CA GLU A 489 0.56 -4.95 -3.60
C GLU A 489 -0.54 -4.43 -4.52
N THR A 490 -1.59 -5.21 -4.70
CA THR A 490 -2.71 -4.84 -5.57
C THR A 490 -4.04 -4.98 -4.86
N ASP A 491 -5.01 -4.14 -5.26
CA ASP A 491 -6.40 -4.35 -4.89
C ASP A 491 -7.00 -5.45 -5.77
N PRO A 492 -7.77 -6.40 -5.22
CA PRO A 492 -8.12 -7.66 -5.86
C PRO A 492 -9.33 -7.50 -6.81
N TYR A 493 -9.40 -6.43 -7.60
CA TYR A 493 -10.51 -6.22 -8.55
C TYR A 493 -10.40 -7.10 -9.80
N THR A 494 -9.34 -7.90 -9.93
CA THR A 494 -9.11 -8.80 -11.07
C THR A 494 -9.77 -10.17 -10.86
N ASP A 495 -10.40 -10.72 -11.90
CA ASP A 495 -11.01 -12.06 -11.92
C ASP A 495 -10.00 -13.19 -11.58
N GLU A 496 -8.71 -12.92 -11.79
CA GLU A 496 -7.59 -13.86 -11.58
C GLU A 496 -7.48 -14.40 -10.14
N ILE A 497 -8.12 -13.76 -9.16
CA ILE A 497 -7.95 -14.06 -7.73
C ILE A 497 -9.31 -14.38 -7.07
N SER A 498 -10.35 -14.60 -7.87
CA SER A 498 -11.69 -15.04 -7.42
C SER A 498 -11.63 -16.29 -6.53
N GLY A 499 -10.85 -17.31 -6.93
CA GLY A 499 -10.67 -18.54 -6.15
C GLY A 499 -10.01 -18.32 -4.77
N TYR A 500 -9.07 -17.39 -4.67
CA TYR A 500 -8.45 -17.04 -3.39
C TYR A 500 -9.44 -16.30 -2.48
N LYS A 501 -10.32 -15.47 -3.06
CA LYS A 501 -11.37 -14.83 -2.26
C LYS A 501 -12.31 -15.85 -1.65
N GLU A 502 -12.74 -16.85 -2.41
CA GLU A 502 -13.57 -17.93 -1.88
C GLU A 502 -12.85 -18.72 -0.77
N TYR A 503 -11.56 -18.99 -0.95
CA TYR A 503 -10.73 -19.62 0.08
C TYR A 503 -10.70 -18.81 1.39
N LEU A 504 -10.53 -17.48 1.32
CA LEU A 504 -10.59 -16.63 2.50
C LEU A 504 -11.98 -16.60 3.16
N LYS A 505 -13.06 -16.60 2.35
CA LYS A 505 -14.44 -16.67 2.85
C LYS A 505 -14.68 -17.93 3.66
N GLU A 506 -14.16 -19.08 3.21
CA GLU A 506 -14.25 -20.34 3.94
C GLU A 506 -13.52 -20.29 5.29
N ILE A 507 -12.30 -19.72 5.33
CA ILE A 507 -11.54 -19.54 6.58
C ILE A 507 -12.34 -18.69 7.58
N ILE A 508 -12.90 -17.58 7.12
CA ILE A 508 -13.69 -16.67 7.96
C ILE A 508 -14.93 -17.37 8.51
N ARG A 509 -15.66 -18.11 7.65
CA ARG A 509 -16.83 -18.89 8.07
C ARG A 509 -16.47 -19.94 9.11
N ASN A 510 -15.36 -20.66 8.92
CA ASN A 510 -14.92 -21.69 9.87
C ASN A 510 -14.52 -21.09 11.22
N LYS A 511 -13.82 -19.94 11.23
CA LYS A 511 -13.53 -19.19 12.46
C LYS A 511 -14.80 -18.74 13.18
N ALA A 512 -15.76 -18.17 12.46
CA ALA A 512 -17.04 -17.74 13.04
C ALA A 512 -17.87 -18.92 13.59
N LYS A 513 -17.81 -20.11 12.97
CA LYS A 513 -18.50 -21.32 13.45
C LYS A 513 -17.87 -21.90 14.72
N ASN A 514 -16.56 -21.82 14.86
CA ASN A 514 -15.81 -22.40 15.98
C ASN A 514 -15.72 -21.48 17.21
N TYR A 515 -16.57 -20.44 17.30
CA TYR A 515 -16.57 -19.45 18.38
C TYR A 515 -15.23 -18.74 18.61
N SER A 516 -14.33 -18.73 17.63
CA SER A 516 -13.13 -17.89 17.69
C SER A 516 -13.53 -16.46 17.36
N HIS A 517 -13.54 -15.58 18.36
CA HIS A 517 -13.93 -14.18 18.21
C HIS A 517 -13.16 -13.53 17.05
N LEU A 518 -13.89 -13.11 16.01
CA LEU A 518 -13.31 -12.27 14.95
C LEU A 518 -13.21 -10.84 15.50
N GLU A 519 -12.01 -10.44 15.93
CA GLU A 519 -11.76 -9.13 16.53
C GLU A 519 -12.33 -7.97 15.69
N ASN A 520 -12.96 -7.01 16.38
CA ASN A 520 -13.59 -5.81 15.81
C ASN A 520 -14.78 -6.03 14.86
N LEU A 521 -15.40 -7.22 14.86
CA LEU A 521 -16.75 -7.40 14.34
C LEU A 521 -17.80 -7.29 15.46
N ASP A 522 -18.91 -6.63 15.16
CA ASP A 522 -20.09 -6.67 16.04
C ASP A 522 -20.76 -8.05 16.01
N TYR A 523 -21.42 -8.40 17.11
CA TYR A 523 -22.07 -9.71 17.29
C TYR A 523 -23.09 -10.02 16.18
N ASP A 524 -23.83 -9.03 15.68
CA ASP A 524 -24.78 -9.21 14.57
C ASP A 524 -24.06 -9.62 13.28
N THR A 525 -22.97 -8.95 12.94
CA THR A 525 -22.16 -9.28 11.76
C THR A 525 -21.55 -10.67 11.87
N GLU A 526 -21.03 -11.07 13.04
CA GLU A 526 -20.52 -12.42 13.27
C GLU A 526 -21.63 -13.50 13.18
N LEU A 527 -22.81 -13.23 13.74
CA LEU A 527 -23.97 -14.11 13.68
C LEU A 527 -24.47 -14.31 12.24
N ARG A 528 -24.49 -13.26 11.43
CA ARG A 528 -24.85 -13.33 10.00
C ARG A 528 -23.85 -14.15 9.19
N ILE A 529 -22.55 -13.99 9.44
CA ILE A 529 -21.51 -14.83 8.83
C ILE A 529 -21.73 -16.30 9.22
N ARG A 530 -22.03 -16.56 10.50
CA ARG A 530 -22.33 -17.89 11.02
C ARG A 530 -23.56 -18.52 10.36
N ASN A 531 -24.57 -17.71 10.08
CA ASN A 531 -25.79 -18.10 9.37
C ASN A 531 -25.61 -18.22 7.84
N ASN A 532 -24.36 -18.23 7.35
CA ASN A 532 -23.98 -18.34 5.95
C ASN A 532 -24.56 -17.23 5.05
N GLU A 533 -24.76 -16.01 5.56
CA GLU A 533 -25.08 -14.88 4.69
C GLU A 533 -23.97 -14.63 3.65
N HIS A 534 -24.35 -13.98 2.55
CA HIS A 534 -23.40 -13.63 1.49
C HIS A 534 -22.37 -12.62 2.01
N ILE A 535 -21.08 -12.92 1.82
CA ILE A 535 -19.98 -12.06 2.26
C ILE A 535 -19.15 -11.56 1.06
N TYR A 536 -18.81 -10.28 1.09
CA TYR A 536 -17.88 -9.65 0.16
C TYR A 536 -16.61 -9.29 0.93
N ILE A 537 -15.45 -9.68 0.40
CA ILE A 537 -14.16 -9.41 1.04
C ILE A 537 -13.26 -8.57 0.15
N TYR A 538 -12.40 -7.79 0.79
CA TYR A 538 -11.48 -6.83 0.17
C TYR A 538 -10.06 -7.03 0.74
N PRO A 539 -9.42 -8.18 0.45
CA PRO A 539 -8.05 -8.44 0.91
C PRO A 539 -7.05 -7.55 0.19
N LYS A 540 -6.01 -7.09 0.88
CA LYS A 540 -4.78 -6.65 0.21
C LYS A 540 -3.97 -7.88 -0.13
N ILE A 541 -3.52 -7.99 -1.37
CA ILE A 541 -2.85 -9.18 -1.86
C ILE A 541 -1.49 -8.83 -2.44
N ILE A 542 -0.60 -9.79 -2.36
CA ILE A 542 0.71 -9.75 -2.95
C ILE A 542 0.66 -10.52 -4.28
N THR A 543 1.01 -9.88 -5.38
CA THR A 543 1.03 -10.52 -6.71
C THR A 543 2.36 -10.35 -7.41
N ILE A 544 2.65 -11.30 -8.29
CA ILE A 544 3.78 -11.25 -9.22
C ILE A 544 3.19 -11.16 -10.62
N LYS A 545 3.57 -10.12 -11.35
CA LYS A 545 3.14 -9.91 -12.73
C LYS A 545 3.48 -11.12 -13.60
N ASP A 546 2.52 -11.56 -14.40
CA ASP A 546 2.63 -12.73 -15.28
C ASP A 546 2.92 -14.08 -14.59
N LEU A 547 2.75 -14.22 -13.26
CA LEU A 547 3.03 -15.47 -12.54
C LEU A 547 2.33 -16.69 -13.15
N LYS A 548 1.05 -16.57 -13.49
CA LYS A 548 0.29 -17.65 -14.13
C LYS A 548 0.96 -18.15 -15.41
N LYS A 549 1.42 -17.22 -16.26
CA LYS A 549 2.14 -17.56 -17.50
C LYS A 549 3.49 -18.22 -17.21
N ILE A 550 4.19 -17.79 -16.16
CA ILE A 550 5.46 -18.39 -15.71
C ILE A 550 5.21 -19.85 -15.31
N LEU A 551 4.26 -20.10 -14.41
CA LEU A 551 3.93 -21.44 -13.90
C LEU A 551 3.47 -22.39 -15.02
N GLU A 552 2.67 -21.89 -15.96
CA GLU A 552 2.17 -22.68 -17.09
C GLU A 552 3.26 -23.03 -18.11
N LYS A 553 4.07 -22.05 -18.52
CA LYS A 553 4.95 -22.18 -19.71
C LYS A 553 6.39 -22.55 -19.40
N LYS A 554 6.91 -22.23 -18.21
CA LYS A 554 8.33 -22.46 -17.88
C LYS A 554 8.58 -23.88 -17.38
N CYS A 555 9.85 -24.27 -17.47
CA CYS A 555 10.32 -25.57 -17.01
C CYS A 555 10.16 -25.65 -15.49
N TYR A 556 9.71 -26.81 -15.02
CA TYR A 556 9.46 -27.05 -13.60
C TYR A 556 10.74 -26.87 -12.74
N LEU A 557 11.90 -27.34 -13.21
CA LEU A 557 13.18 -27.17 -12.51
C LEU A 557 13.63 -25.70 -12.43
N ASP A 558 13.43 -24.93 -13.50
CA ASP A 558 13.77 -23.50 -13.51
C ASP A 558 12.91 -22.71 -12.52
N ILE A 559 11.63 -23.07 -12.39
CA ILE A 559 10.73 -22.48 -11.38
C ILE A 559 11.24 -22.81 -9.97
N ILE A 560 11.64 -24.06 -9.70
CA ILE A 560 12.20 -24.44 -8.39
C ILE A 560 13.45 -23.61 -8.06
N ILE A 561 14.38 -23.53 -9.02
CA ILE A 561 15.62 -22.75 -8.85
C ILE A 561 15.29 -21.28 -8.55
N TRP A 562 14.36 -20.69 -9.31
CA TRP A 562 13.93 -19.32 -9.08
C TRP A 562 13.34 -19.11 -7.68
N LEU A 563 12.44 -19.98 -7.24
CA LEU A 563 11.83 -19.90 -5.90
C LEU A 563 12.86 -20.03 -4.76
N LEU A 564 13.96 -20.78 -4.97
CA LEU A 564 14.99 -21.06 -3.95
C LEU A 564 16.20 -20.12 -3.96
N ARG A 565 16.47 -19.44 -5.07
CA ARG A 565 17.70 -18.64 -5.24
C ARG A 565 17.44 -17.16 -5.50
N ASP A 566 16.21 -16.76 -5.78
CA ASP A 566 15.83 -15.35 -5.77
C ASP A 566 15.49 -14.91 -4.34
N ASN A 567 16.42 -14.18 -3.70
CA ASN A 567 16.31 -13.76 -2.31
C ASN A 567 14.98 -13.05 -1.97
N ILE A 568 14.42 -12.26 -2.89
CA ILE A 568 13.15 -11.55 -2.65
C ILE A 568 12.03 -12.59 -2.59
N ILE A 569 11.98 -13.48 -3.57
CA ILE A 569 10.96 -14.51 -3.68
C ILE A 569 11.05 -15.51 -2.52
N THR A 570 12.24 -16.02 -2.21
CA THR A 570 12.47 -16.99 -1.13
C THR A 570 12.02 -16.44 0.22
N LYS A 571 12.25 -15.16 0.49
CA LYS A 571 11.75 -14.49 1.70
C LYS A 571 10.23 -14.58 1.81
N HIS A 572 9.51 -14.24 0.74
CA HIS A 572 8.04 -14.28 0.72
C HIS A 572 7.46 -15.70 0.76
N ILE A 573 8.17 -16.72 0.28
CA ILE A 573 7.77 -18.12 0.48
C ILE A 573 7.87 -18.52 1.96
N GLY A 574 8.82 -17.95 2.70
CA GLY A 574 8.95 -18.14 4.15
C GLY A 574 7.80 -17.51 4.95
N GLU A 575 7.21 -16.43 4.42
CA GLU A 575 6.09 -15.70 5.03
C GLU A 575 4.76 -16.41 4.74
N LYS A 576 4.29 -17.23 5.68
CA LYS A 576 3.01 -17.97 5.54
C LYS A 576 1.78 -17.05 5.47
N TYR A 577 1.89 -15.83 5.96
CA TYR A 577 0.81 -14.86 6.08
C TYR A 577 1.23 -13.51 5.49
N GLU A 578 0.28 -12.79 4.93
CA GLU A 578 0.45 -11.41 4.48
C GLU A 578 0.62 -10.48 5.71
N ASN A 579 1.45 -9.45 5.59
CA ASN A 579 1.68 -8.46 6.65
C ASN A 579 0.51 -7.45 6.84
N SER A 580 -0.69 -7.75 6.31
CA SER A 580 -1.85 -6.87 6.44
C SER A 580 -2.48 -6.98 7.85
N LEU A 581 -2.59 -5.85 8.55
CA LEU A 581 -3.22 -5.78 9.88
C LEU A 581 -4.76 -5.81 9.84
N TYR A 582 -5.36 -5.67 8.66
CA TYR A 582 -6.82 -5.63 8.51
C TYR A 582 -7.33 -6.31 7.23
N LEU A 583 -8.53 -6.89 7.31
CA LEU A 583 -9.29 -7.42 6.18
C LEU A 583 -10.67 -6.76 6.10
N GLY A 584 -10.97 -6.08 4.99
CA GLY A 584 -12.27 -5.47 4.77
C GLY A 584 -13.34 -6.50 4.40
N ILE A 585 -14.51 -6.45 5.03
CA ILE A 585 -15.66 -7.32 4.77
C ILE A 585 -16.97 -6.51 4.70
N LYS A 586 -17.92 -7.00 3.89
CA LYS A 586 -19.35 -6.62 3.95
C LYS A 586 -20.20 -7.87 4.01
N VAL A 587 -21.23 -7.87 4.84
CA VAL A 587 -22.16 -8.99 5.00
C VAL A 587 -23.55 -8.56 4.51
N GLY A 588 -24.16 -9.38 3.64
CA GLY A 588 -25.48 -9.13 3.07
C GLY A 588 -25.58 -7.78 2.35
N SER A 589 -26.57 -6.96 2.75
CA SER A 589 -26.89 -5.65 2.16
C SER A 589 -26.23 -4.46 2.88
N GLN A 590 -25.27 -4.70 3.78
CA GLN A 590 -24.59 -3.64 4.53
C GLN A 590 -23.88 -2.64 3.57
N ARG A 591 -24.16 -1.34 3.75
CA ARG A 591 -23.56 -0.28 2.93
C ARG A 591 -22.09 -0.03 3.27
N SER A 592 -21.73 -0.07 4.56
CA SER A 592 -20.39 0.23 5.05
C SER A 592 -19.52 -1.02 5.17
N LYS A 593 -18.23 -0.90 4.84
CA LYS A 593 -17.23 -1.95 5.08
C LYS A 593 -16.96 -2.05 6.59
N ARG A 594 -16.80 -3.28 7.10
CA ARG A 594 -16.24 -3.60 8.41
C ARG A 594 -14.82 -4.13 8.22
N PHE A 595 -14.00 -4.07 9.26
CA PHE A 595 -12.61 -4.51 9.20
C PHE A 595 -12.34 -5.53 10.30
N ILE A 596 -11.87 -6.70 9.91
CA ILE A 596 -11.34 -7.69 10.85
C ILE A 596 -9.90 -7.30 11.10
N THR A 597 -9.54 -6.98 12.34
CA THR A 597 -8.15 -6.69 12.73
C THR A 597 -7.42 -7.97 13.12
N ASN A 598 -6.09 -7.96 13.05
CA ASN A 598 -5.24 -9.11 13.42
C ASN A 598 -5.59 -10.41 12.68
N PHE A 599 -6.18 -10.30 11.48
CA PHE A 599 -6.44 -11.45 10.65
C PHE A 599 -5.15 -11.89 9.98
N HIS A 600 -4.59 -13.01 10.42
CA HIS A 600 -3.46 -13.68 9.74
C HIS A 600 -3.91 -14.20 8.36
N GLN A 601 -3.93 -13.29 7.39
CA GLN A 601 -4.34 -13.59 6.02
C GLN A 601 -3.30 -14.53 5.38
N PRO A 602 -3.66 -15.75 4.93
CA PRO A 602 -2.71 -16.64 4.27
C PRO A 602 -2.11 -16.00 3.02
N SER A 603 -0.83 -16.22 2.73
CA SER A 603 -0.19 -15.65 1.55
C SER A 603 -0.91 -16.03 0.25
N SER A 604 -1.33 -15.01 -0.49
CA SER A 604 -1.95 -15.12 -1.81
C SER A 604 -0.98 -15.71 -2.85
N PHE A 605 0.30 -15.32 -2.78
CA PHE A 605 1.37 -15.91 -3.59
C PHE A 605 1.54 -17.41 -3.34
N ILE A 606 1.64 -17.84 -2.07
CA ILE A 606 1.73 -19.28 -1.72
C ILE A 606 0.46 -20.03 -2.15
N TRP A 607 -0.72 -19.40 -2.02
CA TRP A 607 -1.97 -19.98 -2.49
C TRP A 607 -1.96 -20.20 -4.01
N GLN A 608 -1.44 -19.24 -4.80
CA GLN A 608 -1.32 -19.40 -6.25
C GLN A 608 -0.36 -20.54 -6.61
N LEU A 609 0.78 -20.64 -5.93
CA LEU A 609 1.70 -21.78 -6.10
C LEU A 609 1.00 -23.10 -5.81
N LYS A 610 0.27 -23.20 -4.68
CA LYS A 610 -0.47 -24.39 -4.24
C LYS A 610 -1.55 -24.86 -5.23
N ASN A 611 -2.20 -23.93 -5.92
CA ASN A 611 -3.41 -24.18 -6.69
C ASN A 611 -3.21 -24.15 -8.21
N SER A 612 -1.99 -23.91 -8.69
CA SER A 612 -1.67 -23.87 -10.12
C SER A 612 -1.03 -25.18 -10.59
N ASN A 613 -1.29 -25.59 -11.83
CA ASN A 613 -0.69 -26.79 -12.43
C ASN A 613 0.73 -26.49 -12.93
N TRP A 614 1.76 -26.81 -12.16
CA TRP A 614 3.16 -26.53 -12.56
C TRP A 614 4.20 -27.55 -12.08
N ILE A 615 3.84 -28.44 -11.14
CA ILE A 615 4.71 -29.53 -10.71
C ILE A 615 4.66 -30.62 -11.76
N GLU A 616 5.79 -30.92 -12.40
CA GLU A 616 5.89 -32.10 -13.27
C GLU A 616 5.85 -33.36 -12.41
N THR A 617 4.91 -34.26 -12.69
CA THR A 617 4.75 -35.51 -11.97
C THR A 617 5.38 -36.68 -12.71
N THR A 618 5.61 -37.79 -12.00
CA THR A 618 6.14 -39.03 -12.61
C THR A 618 5.27 -39.56 -13.73
N ASN A 619 3.97 -39.19 -13.75
CA ASN A 619 3.01 -39.49 -14.81
C ASN A 619 3.13 -38.59 -16.05
N GLY A 620 4.11 -37.68 -16.09
CA GLY A 620 4.37 -36.79 -17.22
C GLY A 620 3.36 -35.63 -17.37
N LYS A 621 2.54 -35.37 -16.34
CA LYS A 621 1.57 -34.27 -16.32
C LYS A 621 2.03 -33.15 -15.38
N LYS A 622 1.56 -31.94 -15.62
CA LYS A 622 1.67 -30.84 -14.64
C LYS A 622 0.48 -30.91 -13.68
N ALA A 623 0.75 -31.12 -12.39
CA ALA A 623 -0.24 -31.16 -11.32
C ALA A 623 -0.10 -29.97 -10.37
N LYS A 624 -1.12 -29.77 -9.52
CA LYS A 624 -1.06 -28.78 -8.44
C LYS A 624 -0.23 -29.33 -7.29
N PRO A 625 0.67 -28.53 -6.66
CA PRO A 625 1.40 -28.98 -5.48
C PRO A 625 0.52 -29.61 -4.40
N LYS A 626 -0.67 -29.04 -4.12
CA LYS A 626 -1.60 -29.54 -3.10
C LYS A 626 -2.20 -30.92 -3.40
N GLU A 627 -2.10 -31.38 -4.66
CA GLU A 627 -2.61 -32.67 -5.11
C GLU A 627 -1.48 -33.72 -5.17
N CYS A 628 -0.24 -33.33 -4.87
CA CYS A 628 0.96 -34.18 -4.95
C CYS A 628 1.39 -34.70 -3.57
N VAL A 629 1.98 -35.91 -3.56
CA VAL A 629 2.58 -36.53 -2.35
C VAL A 629 4.03 -36.94 -2.60
N TYR A 630 4.84 -36.99 -1.55
CA TYR A 630 6.20 -37.53 -1.63
C TYR A 630 6.22 -39.01 -1.95
N SER A 631 7.05 -39.38 -2.92
CA SER A 631 7.23 -40.77 -3.37
C SER A 631 7.81 -41.71 -2.30
N GLU A 632 8.48 -41.19 -1.27
CA GLU A 632 9.19 -42.01 -0.27
C GLU A 632 8.25 -42.85 0.61
N ASN A 633 7.00 -42.40 0.81
CA ASN A 633 6.02 -43.07 1.68
C ASN A 633 5.04 -43.98 0.93
N ILE A 634 5.11 -44.02 -0.40
CA ILE A 634 4.18 -44.77 -1.25
C ILE A 634 4.94 -45.94 -1.90
N PRO A 635 4.38 -47.18 -1.92
CA PRO A 635 4.95 -48.28 -2.69
C PRO A 635 5.23 -47.88 -4.14
N LYS A 636 6.41 -48.23 -4.67
CA LYS A 636 6.89 -47.75 -5.98
C LYS A 636 5.93 -48.07 -7.12
N GLU A 637 5.25 -49.21 -7.05
CA GLU A 637 4.31 -49.72 -8.03
C GLU A 637 3.00 -48.91 -8.07
N LEU A 638 2.68 -48.20 -6.98
CA LEU A 638 1.51 -47.33 -6.84
C LEU A 638 1.78 -45.87 -7.24
N ILE A 639 3.05 -45.48 -7.35
CA ILE A 639 3.46 -44.12 -7.73
C ILE A 639 2.83 -43.69 -9.06
N GLN A 640 2.68 -44.59 -10.03
CA GLN A 640 2.07 -44.27 -11.33
C GLN A 640 0.57 -43.90 -11.26
N TYR A 641 -0.09 -44.12 -10.12
CA TYR A 641 -1.51 -43.81 -9.92
C TYR A 641 -1.73 -42.64 -8.96
N ILE A 642 -0.65 -42.10 -8.38
CA ILE A 642 -0.68 -40.99 -7.43
C ILE A 642 0.23 -39.89 -7.97
N GLU A 643 -0.25 -38.64 -7.96
CA GLU A 643 0.58 -37.52 -8.41
C GLU A 643 1.77 -37.34 -7.46
N THR A 644 2.97 -37.59 -7.97
CA THR A 644 4.22 -37.50 -7.22
C THR A 644 5.21 -36.64 -8.01
N PRO A 645 5.91 -35.67 -7.38
CA PRO A 645 6.86 -34.82 -8.09
C PRO A 645 7.99 -35.64 -8.74
N LYS A 646 8.22 -35.40 -10.04
CA LYS A 646 9.31 -36.02 -10.80
C LYS A 646 10.58 -35.18 -10.62
N ILE A 647 11.31 -35.44 -9.54
CA ILE A 647 12.57 -34.74 -9.27
C ILE A 647 13.75 -35.70 -9.29
N ASN A 648 14.73 -35.39 -10.13
CA ASN A 648 16.04 -36.02 -10.10
C ASN A 648 16.97 -35.15 -9.25
N TYR A 649 17.23 -35.55 -8.01
CA TYR A 649 18.11 -34.79 -7.11
C TYR A 649 19.57 -34.72 -7.61
N GLU A 650 19.96 -35.57 -8.55
CA GLU A 650 21.30 -35.58 -9.16
C GLU A 650 21.41 -34.73 -10.43
N ASP A 651 20.36 -33.99 -10.79
CA ASP A 651 20.33 -33.18 -12.01
C ASP A 651 21.47 -32.14 -12.02
N PRO A 652 22.26 -32.04 -13.12
CA PRO A 652 23.36 -31.08 -13.23
C PRO A 652 22.95 -29.63 -12.95
N ILE A 653 21.71 -29.22 -13.28
CA ILE A 653 21.27 -27.84 -13.05
C ILE A 653 21.08 -27.54 -11.56
N LEU A 654 20.62 -28.51 -10.77
CA LEU A 654 20.47 -28.36 -9.32
C LEU A 654 21.85 -28.30 -8.64
N LYS A 655 22.80 -29.11 -9.12
CA LYS A 655 24.20 -29.06 -8.66
C LYS A 655 24.87 -27.73 -8.95
N LYS A 656 24.63 -27.16 -10.13
CA LYS A 656 25.15 -25.83 -10.53
C LYS A 656 24.72 -24.72 -9.55
N TYR A 657 23.49 -24.79 -9.04
CA TYR A 657 22.95 -23.80 -8.09
C TYR A 657 23.07 -24.24 -6.63
N GLU A 658 23.84 -25.29 -6.34
CA GLU A 658 24.05 -25.83 -4.99
C GLU A 658 22.74 -26.12 -4.24
N ILE A 659 21.70 -26.61 -4.95
CA ILE A 659 20.39 -26.90 -4.35
C ILE A 659 20.39 -28.31 -3.77
N SER A 660 20.18 -28.40 -2.45
CA SER A 660 20.11 -29.65 -1.72
C SER A 660 18.72 -30.30 -1.77
N LYS A 661 18.68 -31.61 -1.50
CA LYS A 661 17.43 -32.37 -1.35
C LYS A 661 16.54 -31.81 -0.23
N ASP A 662 17.14 -31.34 0.86
CA ASP A 662 16.40 -30.81 2.00
C ASP A 662 15.77 -29.44 1.71
N GLU A 663 16.43 -28.57 0.95
CA GLU A 663 15.84 -27.30 0.49
C GLU A 663 14.62 -27.52 -0.42
N ILE A 664 14.72 -28.47 -1.34
CA ILE A 664 13.59 -28.86 -2.20
C ILE A 664 12.46 -29.39 -1.32
N LYS A 665 12.80 -30.22 -0.32
CA LYS A 665 11.79 -30.79 0.57
C LYS A 665 11.07 -29.72 1.39
N ASP A 666 11.82 -28.76 1.91
CA ASP A 666 11.27 -27.61 2.63
C ASP A 666 10.37 -26.76 1.73
N LEU A 667 10.81 -26.41 0.51
CA LEU A 667 10.01 -25.67 -0.47
C LEU A 667 8.69 -26.39 -0.74
N PHE A 668 8.76 -27.66 -1.12
CA PHE A 668 7.60 -28.51 -1.41
C PHE A 668 6.59 -28.53 -0.26
N SER A 669 7.07 -28.64 0.98
CA SER A 669 6.19 -28.58 2.16
C SER A 669 5.48 -27.22 2.28
N LYS A 670 6.18 -26.11 2.03
CA LYS A 670 5.62 -24.75 2.08
C LYS A 670 4.59 -24.52 0.98
N ILE A 671 4.84 -25.03 -0.23
CA ILE A 671 3.92 -24.95 -1.36
C ILE A 671 2.85 -26.06 -1.37
N GLY A 672 2.72 -26.86 -0.30
CA GLY A 672 1.57 -27.75 -0.09
C GLY A 672 1.70 -29.19 -0.58
N ILE A 673 2.90 -29.63 -0.99
CA ILE A 673 3.18 -31.06 -1.23
C ILE A 673 3.38 -31.72 0.13
N THR A 674 2.66 -32.80 0.41
CA THR A 674 2.70 -33.45 1.72
C THR A 674 3.32 -34.83 1.69
N ASP A 675 3.76 -35.29 2.84
CA ASP A 675 4.28 -36.64 3.08
C ASP A 675 3.18 -37.63 3.46
N THR A 676 1.97 -37.16 3.77
CA THR A 676 0.82 -37.98 4.15
C THR A 676 -0.18 -38.19 3.01
N LEU A 677 -0.83 -39.35 2.99
CA LEU A 677 -1.92 -39.62 2.05
C LEU A 677 -3.18 -38.77 2.34
N ASN A 678 -3.34 -38.21 3.54
CA ASN A 678 -4.56 -37.52 3.97
C ASN A 678 -4.94 -36.32 3.10
N ASN A 679 -3.95 -35.67 2.48
CA ASN A 679 -4.17 -34.51 1.61
C ASN A 679 -4.48 -34.89 0.15
N ILE A 680 -4.38 -36.17 -0.20
CA ILE A 680 -4.83 -36.65 -1.50
C ILE A 680 -6.35 -36.55 -1.57
N SER A 681 -6.85 -36.11 -2.73
CA SER A 681 -8.29 -36.02 -2.97
C SER A 681 -8.99 -37.37 -2.79
N VAL A 682 -10.20 -37.33 -2.23
CA VAL A 682 -11.07 -38.51 -2.06
C VAL A 682 -11.24 -39.23 -3.40
N ASN A 683 -11.50 -38.47 -4.47
CA ASN A 683 -11.67 -39.01 -5.82
C ASN A 683 -10.43 -39.81 -6.28
N THR A 684 -9.20 -39.32 -6.03
CA THR A 684 -7.97 -40.03 -6.40
C THR A 684 -7.84 -41.35 -5.63
N ILE A 685 -8.07 -41.33 -4.32
CA ILE A 685 -7.98 -42.54 -3.47
C ILE A 685 -9.02 -43.59 -3.89
N PHE A 686 -10.29 -43.21 -4.04
CA PHE A 686 -11.34 -44.16 -4.39
C PHE A 686 -11.27 -44.62 -5.85
N ASN A 687 -10.79 -43.79 -6.78
CA ASN A 687 -10.44 -44.24 -8.13
C ASN A 687 -9.33 -45.29 -8.12
N LEU A 688 -8.31 -45.13 -7.27
CA LEU A 688 -7.25 -46.13 -7.11
C LEU A 688 -7.79 -47.43 -6.52
N LEU A 689 -8.61 -47.35 -5.47
CA LEU A 689 -9.26 -48.53 -4.86
C LEU A 689 -10.17 -49.27 -5.84
N LEU A 690 -10.92 -48.56 -6.70
CA LEU A 690 -11.73 -49.16 -7.76
C LEU A 690 -10.89 -49.90 -8.82
N LYS A 691 -9.67 -49.44 -9.07
CA LYS A 691 -8.78 -50.01 -10.08
C LYS A 691 -7.86 -51.10 -9.53
N ILE A 692 -7.66 -51.18 -8.21
CA ILE A 692 -6.60 -51.99 -7.60
C ILE A 692 -6.67 -53.49 -7.92
N GLU A 693 -7.87 -54.03 -8.15
CA GLU A 693 -8.06 -55.42 -8.59
C GLU A 693 -7.50 -55.68 -10.01
N ASN A 694 -7.55 -54.67 -10.87
CA ASN A 694 -7.10 -54.77 -12.26
C ASN A 694 -5.60 -54.45 -12.42
N ILE A 695 -4.95 -53.99 -11.35
CA ILE A 695 -3.51 -53.74 -11.33
C ILE A 695 -2.84 -55.03 -10.85
N ASN A 696 -1.93 -55.60 -11.65
CA ASN A 696 -1.19 -56.82 -11.32
C ASN A 696 -0.14 -56.55 -10.21
N LEU A 697 -0.60 -56.33 -8.99
CA LEU A 697 0.23 -56.07 -7.81
C LEU A 697 0.32 -57.32 -6.93
N GLU A 698 1.48 -57.50 -6.29
CA GLU A 698 1.62 -58.53 -5.26
C GLU A 698 0.70 -58.24 -4.07
N ASN A 699 0.07 -59.29 -3.53
CA ASN A 699 -0.83 -59.19 -2.36
C ASN A 699 -0.20 -58.46 -1.16
N GLN A 700 1.12 -58.56 -0.98
CA GLN A 700 1.85 -57.86 0.09
C GLN A 700 1.90 -56.34 -0.12
N ILE A 701 1.95 -55.86 -1.36
CA ILE A 701 1.93 -54.42 -1.69
C ILE A 701 0.56 -53.85 -1.36
N ILE A 702 -0.51 -54.55 -1.76
CA ILE A 702 -1.90 -54.16 -1.48
C ILE A 702 -2.15 -54.13 0.03
N LYS A 703 -1.66 -55.16 0.75
CA LYS A 703 -1.70 -55.20 2.21
C LYS A 703 -1.00 -53.99 2.85
N LYS A 704 0.21 -53.63 2.39
CA LYS A 704 0.92 -52.43 2.87
C LYS A 704 0.12 -51.17 2.60
N PHE A 705 -0.46 -51.04 1.41
CA PHE A 705 -1.28 -49.90 1.04
C PHE A 705 -2.55 -49.77 1.90
N TYR A 706 -3.27 -50.86 2.16
CA TYR A 706 -4.43 -50.85 3.05
C TYR A 706 -4.08 -50.41 4.47
N ASN A 707 -2.97 -50.93 5.03
CA ASN A 707 -2.50 -50.48 6.35
C ASN A 707 -2.08 -49.00 6.33
N LEU A 708 -1.42 -48.52 5.27
CA LEU A 708 -1.00 -47.13 5.12
C LEU A 708 -2.22 -46.19 5.03
N LEU A 709 -3.21 -46.54 4.21
CA LEU A 709 -4.48 -45.82 4.12
C LEU A 709 -5.22 -45.79 5.47
N ALA A 710 -5.37 -46.94 6.14
CA ALA A 710 -6.02 -47.00 7.44
C ALA A 710 -5.27 -46.22 8.53
N LYS A 711 -3.94 -46.11 8.42
CA LYS A 711 -3.10 -45.32 9.33
C LYS A 711 -3.26 -43.82 9.08
N GLU A 712 -3.12 -43.37 7.85
CA GLU A 712 -2.93 -41.94 7.52
C GLU A 712 -4.18 -41.24 7.00
N TYR A 713 -5.09 -41.95 6.33
CA TYR A 713 -6.25 -41.35 5.68
C TYR A 713 -7.41 -41.27 6.67
N ASP A 714 -7.59 -40.08 7.25
CA ASP A 714 -8.59 -39.80 8.28
C ASP A 714 -9.39 -38.56 7.90
N ARG A 715 -10.51 -38.80 7.22
CA ARG A 715 -11.38 -37.76 6.67
C ARG A 715 -12.84 -38.01 7.05
N ASP A 716 -13.48 -36.95 7.50
CA ASP A 716 -14.92 -36.97 7.79
C ASP A 716 -15.75 -36.89 6.50
N ASP A 717 -15.22 -36.27 5.46
CA ASP A 717 -15.88 -35.92 4.20
C ASP A 717 -15.52 -36.85 3.04
N LEU A 718 -15.72 -38.17 3.22
CA LEU A 718 -15.45 -39.16 2.17
C LEU A 718 -16.50 -39.17 1.04
N GLU A 719 -17.61 -38.45 1.17
CA GLU A 719 -18.70 -38.48 0.20
C GLU A 719 -18.28 -37.85 -1.14
N SER A 720 -18.19 -38.70 -2.17
CA SER A 720 -17.87 -38.34 -3.55
C SER A 720 -18.57 -39.30 -4.51
N TYR A 721 -18.55 -39.00 -5.81
CA TYR A 721 -19.06 -39.94 -6.82
C TYR A 721 -18.29 -41.27 -6.76
N GLU A 722 -16.96 -41.22 -6.69
CA GLU A 722 -16.07 -42.38 -6.63
C GLU A 722 -16.24 -43.18 -5.35
N TYR A 723 -16.44 -42.52 -4.21
CA TYR A 723 -16.74 -43.20 -2.94
C TYR A 723 -18.04 -43.99 -3.03
N ASN A 724 -19.10 -43.37 -3.55
CA ASN A 724 -20.39 -44.01 -3.73
C ASN A 724 -20.32 -45.14 -4.77
N GLU A 725 -19.51 -45.00 -5.81
CA GLU A 725 -19.23 -46.07 -6.75
C GLU A 725 -18.49 -47.24 -6.10
N PHE A 726 -17.45 -46.97 -5.29
CA PHE A 726 -16.71 -47.98 -4.54
C PHE A 726 -17.59 -48.70 -3.50
N LYS A 727 -18.48 -47.97 -2.82
CA LYS A 727 -19.45 -48.56 -1.89
C LYS A 727 -20.37 -49.57 -2.56
N ASN A 728 -20.75 -49.32 -3.82
CA ASN A 728 -21.70 -50.17 -4.56
C ASN A 728 -21.03 -51.33 -5.30
N LYS A 729 -19.87 -51.09 -5.92
CA LYS A 729 -19.21 -52.03 -6.85
C LYS A 729 -17.78 -52.40 -6.45
N GLY A 730 -17.20 -51.73 -5.47
CA GLY A 730 -15.81 -51.90 -5.06
C GLY A 730 -15.53 -53.30 -4.53
N LYS A 731 -14.31 -53.76 -4.80
CA LYS A 731 -13.78 -55.01 -4.24
C LYS A 731 -12.55 -54.72 -3.41
N VAL A 732 -12.35 -55.54 -2.38
CA VAL A 732 -11.18 -55.50 -1.52
C VAL A 732 -10.50 -56.86 -1.50
N LEU A 733 -9.17 -56.85 -1.34
CA LEU A 733 -8.41 -58.08 -1.16
C LEU A 733 -8.78 -58.70 0.19
N SER A 734 -9.23 -59.94 0.18
CA SER A 734 -9.75 -60.63 1.36
C SER A 734 -9.22 -62.06 1.46
N GLU A 735 -9.11 -62.55 2.69
CA GLU A 735 -8.72 -63.91 3.04
C GLU A 735 -9.94 -64.69 3.55
N LYS A 736 -10.19 -65.87 2.99
CA LYS A 736 -11.22 -66.82 3.46
C LYS A 736 -10.70 -68.23 3.23
N ASP A 737 -10.78 -69.11 4.23
CA ASP A 737 -10.30 -70.51 4.11
C ASP A 737 -8.88 -70.61 3.49
N ASP A 738 -7.97 -69.75 3.96
CA ASP A 738 -6.58 -69.58 3.47
C ASP A 738 -6.46 -69.17 1.98
N GLN A 739 -7.57 -68.83 1.32
CA GLN A 739 -7.59 -68.28 -0.03
C GLN A 739 -7.66 -66.75 -0.02
N ILE A 740 -6.66 -66.12 -0.64
CA ILE A 740 -6.55 -64.67 -0.79
C ILE A 740 -7.04 -64.28 -2.19
N CYS A 741 -8.16 -63.57 -2.26
CA CYS A 741 -8.68 -63.02 -3.53
C CYS A 741 -9.56 -61.79 -3.31
N PHE A 742 -9.84 -61.07 -4.39
CA PHE A 742 -10.74 -59.91 -4.36
C PHE A 742 -12.19 -60.34 -4.21
N ARG A 743 -12.89 -59.73 -3.25
CA ARG A 743 -14.33 -59.91 -3.01
C ARG A 743 -15.00 -58.56 -2.86
N LYS A 744 -16.30 -58.49 -3.13
CA LYS A 744 -17.07 -57.25 -2.98
C LYS A 744 -16.95 -56.73 -1.55
N SER A 745 -16.71 -55.43 -1.39
CA SER A 745 -16.52 -54.79 -0.07
C SER A 745 -17.66 -55.10 0.91
N SER A 746 -18.91 -55.07 0.41
CA SER A 746 -20.13 -55.40 1.16
C SER A 746 -20.19 -56.84 1.68
N ASP A 747 -19.36 -57.74 1.19
CA ASP A 747 -19.37 -59.16 1.55
C ASP A 747 -18.18 -59.51 2.46
N VAL A 748 -17.29 -58.55 2.74
CA VAL A 748 -16.05 -58.74 3.49
C VAL A 748 -16.17 -58.12 4.87
N PHE A 749 -15.55 -58.76 5.87
CA PHE A 749 -15.62 -58.37 7.26
C PHE A 749 -14.29 -57.80 7.78
N TYR A 750 -14.38 -56.85 8.70
CA TYR A 750 -13.26 -56.46 9.57
C TYR A 750 -13.51 -56.95 11.00
N ILE A 751 -12.53 -57.70 11.54
CA ILE A 751 -12.63 -58.39 12.83
C ILE A 751 -11.42 -57.95 13.69
N PRO A 752 -11.56 -56.91 14.51
CA PRO A 752 -10.44 -56.28 15.23
C PRO A 752 -9.90 -57.10 16.41
N ASN A 753 -10.74 -57.94 17.05
CA ASN A 753 -10.40 -58.70 18.26
C ASN A 753 -11.16 -60.04 18.30
N SER A 754 -10.45 -61.14 18.56
CA SER A 754 -10.94 -62.53 18.45
C SER A 754 -11.81 -62.99 19.64
N SER A 755 -12.94 -62.33 19.90
CA SER A 755 -14.00 -62.90 20.74
C SER A 755 -14.73 -64.05 20.02
N LEU A 756 -14.64 -64.08 18.69
CA LEU A 756 -15.21 -65.12 17.86
C LEU A 756 -14.29 -66.35 17.79
N PRO A 757 -14.85 -67.57 17.81
CA PRO A 757 -14.08 -68.81 17.66
C PRO A 757 -13.29 -68.88 16.35
N LYS A 758 -12.08 -69.47 16.38
CA LYS A 758 -11.18 -69.53 15.21
C LYS A 758 -11.83 -70.16 13.97
N ASP A 759 -12.59 -71.24 14.15
CA ASP A 759 -13.28 -71.96 13.05
C ASP A 759 -14.42 -71.12 12.44
N LEU A 760 -15.01 -70.20 13.19
CA LEU A 760 -15.98 -69.25 12.66
C LEU A 760 -15.27 -68.15 11.85
N VAL A 761 -14.16 -67.62 12.38
CA VAL A 761 -13.38 -66.56 11.73
C VAL A 761 -12.79 -67.03 10.39
N SER A 762 -12.32 -68.28 10.27
CA SER A 762 -11.76 -68.81 9.01
C SER A 762 -12.79 -68.88 7.87
N LYS A 763 -14.06 -69.13 8.21
CA LYS A 763 -15.19 -69.26 7.27
C LYS A 763 -15.73 -67.91 6.78
N LEU A 764 -15.36 -66.82 7.45
CA LEU A 764 -15.75 -65.46 7.08
C LEU A 764 -14.68 -64.82 6.18
N PRO A 765 -15.05 -64.21 5.05
CA PRO A 765 -14.11 -63.45 4.25
C PRO A 765 -13.69 -62.18 5.01
N LYS A 766 -12.43 -62.12 5.44
CA LYS A 766 -11.88 -60.97 6.17
C LYS A 766 -10.96 -60.14 5.29
N ILE A 767 -10.90 -58.83 5.50
CA ILE A 767 -9.98 -57.98 4.74
C ILE A 767 -8.51 -58.38 4.99
N TYR A 768 -7.69 -58.41 3.93
CA TYR A 768 -6.29 -58.81 4.00
C TYR A 768 -5.39 -57.67 4.53
N MET A 769 -5.45 -57.43 5.85
CA MET A 769 -4.62 -56.46 6.57
C MET A 769 -3.80 -57.14 7.69
N SER A 770 -2.80 -56.44 8.23
CA SER A 770 -1.97 -56.97 9.36
C SER A 770 -2.21 -56.23 10.66
N ASN A 771 -2.44 -54.92 10.60
CA ASN A 771 -2.53 -54.10 11.79
C ASN A 771 -4.00 -53.91 12.20
N ILE A 772 -4.22 -53.76 13.50
CA ILE A 772 -5.54 -53.48 14.07
C ILE A 772 -5.69 -51.96 14.15
N TYR A 773 -6.74 -51.44 13.51
CA TYR A 773 -7.19 -50.06 13.51
C TYR A 773 -8.61 -49.93 14.08
N PRO A 774 -9.05 -48.72 14.49
CA PRO A 774 -10.41 -48.48 14.96
C PRO A 774 -11.48 -48.98 13.96
N VAL A 775 -12.49 -49.69 14.47
CA VAL A 775 -13.53 -50.37 13.67
C VAL A 775 -14.25 -49.43 12.73
N GLU A 776 -14.73 -48.31 13.25
CA GLU A 776 -15.49 -47.31 12.49
C GLU A 776 -14.67 -46.76 11.31
N LYS A 777 -13.36 -46.54 11.52
CA LYS A 777 -12.46 -46.03 10.48
C LYS A 777 -12.32 -47.02 9.33
N VAL A 778 -11.98 -48.28 9.63
CA VAL A 778 -11.80 -49.32 8.60
C VAL A 778 -13.12 -49.60 7.87
N GLN A 779 -14.23 -49.64 8.62
CA GLN A 779 -15.57 -49.83 8.08
C GLN A 779 -15.93 -48.73 7.08
N LYS A 780 -15.71 -47.46 7.44
CA LYS A 780 -16.04 -46.31 6.60
C LYS A 780 -15.15 -46.22 5.36
N LEU A 781 -13.84 -46.45 5.53
CA LEU A 781 -12.83 -46.30 4.48
C LEU A 781 -12.93 -47.39 3.39
N PHE A 782 -13.20 -48.63 3.78
CA PHE A 782 -13.24 -49.77 2.86
C PHE A 782 -14.67 -50.30 2.61
N CYS A 783 -15.70 -49.64 3.17
CA CYS A 783 -17.11 -50.01 3.04
C CYS A 783 -17.40 -51.48 3.44
N LEU A 784 -16.81 -51.94 4.54
CA LEU A 784 -16.88 -53.33 5.01
C LEU A 784 -18.04 -53.56 5.98
N ASN A 785 -18.36 -54.83 6.22
CA ASN A 785 -19.15 -55.22 7.38
C ASN A 785 -18.27 -55.39 8.61
N THR A 786 -18.86 -55.24 9.80
CA THR A 786 -18.19 -55.44 11.08
C THR A 786 -18.99 -56.42 11.94
N ILE A 787 -18.29 -57.30 12.66
CA ILE A 787 -18.92 -58.22 13.61
C ILE A 787 -18.19 -58.05 14.94
N SER A 788 -18.86 -57.40 15.89
CA SER A 788 -18.36 -57.24 17.26
C SER A 788 -18.92 -58.31 18.21
N LYS A 789 -20.15 -58.80 17.96
CA LYS A 789 -20.81 -59.90 18.67
C LYS A 789 -21.68 -60.71 17.70
N ALA A 790 -21.62 -62.04 17.78
CA ALA A 790 -22.47 -62.95 17.01
C ALA A 790 -23.40 -63.70 17.97
N GLU A 791 -24.69 -63.84 17.62
CA GLU A 791 -25.60 -64.69 18.38
C GLU A 791 -25.27 -66.16 18.09
N ILE A 792 -24.61 -66.82 19.04
CA ILE A 792 -24.20 -68.21 18.93
C ILE A 792 -25.26 -69.07 19.65
N LYS A 793 -25.61 -70.22 19.07
CA LYS A 793 -26.50 -71.24 19.65
C LYS A 793 -25.76 -72.58 19.63
N LEU A 794 -25.84 -73.34 20.71
CA LEU A 794 -25.31 -74.72 20.72
C LEU A 794 -26.19 -75.61 19.84
N ASP A 795 -25.57 -76.48 19.05
CA ASP A 795 -26.31 -77.41 18.21
C ASP A 795 -26.95 -78.52 19.05
N ASN A 796 -26.25 -78.99 20.08
CA ASN A 796 -26.67 -80.00 21.05
C ASN A 796 -25.99 -79.75 22.40
N GLU A 797 -26.42 -80.43 23.47
CA GLU A 797 -25.71 -80.41 24.75
C GLU A 797 -24.34 -81.12 24.61
N PRO A 798 -23.20 -80.41 24.84
CA PRO A 798 -21.87 -80.96 24.65
C PRO A 798 -21.57 -82.17 25.55
N LEU A 799 -20.83 -83.15 25.02
CA LEU A 799 -20.39 -84.29 25.81
C LEU A 799 -19.34 -83.85 26.83
N LYS A 800 -19.65 -84.04 28.12
CA LYS A 800 -18.77 -83.68 29.23
C LYS A 800 -17.49 -84.51 29.19
N HIS A 801 -16.35 -83.84 29.33
CA HIS A 801 -15.04 -84.49 29.45
C HIS A 801 -14.99 -85.31 30.74
N ARG A 802 -14.30 -86.46 30.73
CA ARG A 802 -14.14 -87.34 31.90
C ARG A 802 -13.63 -86.64 33.17
N LEU A 803 -12.83 -85.57 33.01
CA LEU A 803 -12.31 -84.76 34.12
C LEU A 803 -13.30 -83.71 34.64
N HIS A 804 -14.45 -83.49 34.00
CA HIS A 804 -15.40 -82.45 34.38
C HIS A 804 -15.82 -82.56 35.85
N SER A 805 -16.22 -83.74 36.33
CA SER A 805 -16.66 -83.92 37.72
C SER A 805 -15.57 -83.59 38.73
N GLN A 806 -14.32 -83.95 38.42
CA GLN A 806 -13.18 -83.65 39.27
C GLN A 806 -12.85 -82.15 39.21
N PHE A 807 -12.86 -81.55 38.01
CA PHE A 807 -12.57 -80.13 37.80
C PHE A 807 -13.62 -79.23 38.45
N SER A 808 -14.90 -79.58 38.36
CA SER A 808 -15.98 -78.83 39.00
C SER A 808 -15.79 -78.75 40.51
N LYS A 809 -15.31 -79.83 41.15
CA LYS A 809 -14.95 -79.83 42.58
C LYS A 809 -13.75 -78.93 42.84
N ASP A 810 -12.68 -79.10 42.08
CA ASP A 810 -11.44 -78.30 42.23
C ASP A 810 -11.67 -76.79 42.00
N PHE A 811 -12.51 -76.43 41.04
CA PHE A 811 -12.88 -75.04 40.77
C PHE A 811 -13.82 -74.49 41.85
N ALA A 812 -14.75 -75.29 42.38
CA ALA A 812 -15.60 -74.89 43.49
C ALA A 812 -14.78 -74.61 44.77
N GLU A 813 -13.72 -75.38 45.03
CA GLU A 813 -12.76 -75.11 46.10
C GLU A 813 -11.97 -73.82 45.86
N LEU A 814 -11.76 -73.40 44.60
CA LEU A 814 -11.08 -72.16 44.28
C LEU A 814 -11.96 -70.92 44.47
N LYS A 815 -13.28 -71.00 44.22
CA LYS A 815 -14.20 -69.84 44.24
C LYS A 815 -14.06 -68.94 45.49
N PRO A 816 -13.94 -69.47 46.72
CA PRO A 816 -13.75 -68.63 47.91
C PRO A 816 -12.46 -67.80 47.85
N TYR A 817 -11.39 -68.35 47.28
CA TYR A 817 -10.11 -67.67 47.16
C TYR A 817 -10.18 -66.55 46.11
N ILE A 818 -10.84 -66.80 44.97
CA ILE A 818 -11.09 -65.77 43.94
C ILE A 818 -11.94 -64.64 44.54
N TYR A 819 -13.02 -64.97 45.24
CA TYR A 819 -13.90 -63.98 45.85
C TYR A 819 -13.19 -63.11 46.90
N SER A 820 -12.42 -63.72 47.80
CA SER A 820 -11.62 -62.97 48.79
C SER A 820 -10.58 -62.07 48.15
N TYR A 821 -9.98 -62.50 47.04
CA TYR A 821 -9.03 -61.68 46.27
C TYR A 821 -9.71 -60.45 45.64
N ILE A 822 -10.95 -60.59 45.16
CA ILE A 822 -11.67 -59.51 44.46
C ILE A 822 -12.30 -58.51 45.43
N VAL A 823 -12.91 -58.98 46.53
CA VAL A 823 -13.63 -58.13 47.50
C VAL A 823 -12.72 -57.14 48.25
N ASP A 824 -11.42 -57.42 48.33
CA ASP A 824 -10.44 -56.47 48.87
C ASP A 824 -10.19 -55.24 47.97
N ASN A 825 -10.61 -55.29 46.70
CA ASN A 825 -10.44 -54.20 45.71
C ASN A 825 -11.65 -53.25 45.59
N ASP A 826 -12.38 -52.97 46.69
CA ASP A 826 -13.50 -51.99 46.77
C ASP A 826 -14.65 -52.20 45.76
N LEU A 827 -15.16 -53.43 45.63
CA LEU A 827 -16.26 -53.77 44.72
C LEU A 827 -17.56 -54.13 45.45
N GLU A 828 -18.70 -54.05 44.75
CA GLU A 828 -20.00 -54.50 45.27
C GLU A 828 -19.98 -56.01 45.56
N GLU A 829 -19.60 -56.36 46.79
CA GLU A 829 -19.44 -57.74 47.30
C GLU A 829 -20.60 -58.67 46.89
N LYS A 830 -21.83 -58.14 46.90
CA LYS A 830 -23.05 -58.88 46.58
C LYS A 830 -23.18 -59.26 45.10
N ILE A 831 -22.67 -58.46 44.15
CA ILE A 831 -22.76 -58.77 42.71
C ILE A 831 -21.72 -59.85 42.36
N VAL A 832 -20.47 -59.66 42.76
CA VAL A 832 -19.38 -60.61 42.49
C VAL A 832 -19.69 -61.97 43.09
N PHE A 833 -20.23 -62.01 44.32
CA PHE A 833 -20.66 -63.26 44.96
C PHE A 833 -21.71 -63.98 44.13
N LYS A 834 -22.76 -63.26 43.67
CA LYS A 834 -23.84 -63.85 42.87
C LYS A 834 -23.31 -64.41 41.54
N LEU A 835 -22.41 -63.69 40.86
CA LEU A 835 -21.81 -64.12 39.60
C LEU A 835 -20.93 -65.36 39.78
N LEU A 836 -19.99 -65.34 40.73
CA LEU A 836 -19.11 -66.48 41.01
C LEU A 836 -19.87 -67.71 41.55
N LYS A 837 -20.91 -67.50 42.37
CA LYS A 837 -21.73 -68.60 42.89
C LYS A 837 -22.49 -69.30 41.76
N LYS A 838 -23.08 -68.55 40.84
CA LYS A 838 -23.83 -69.09 39.70
C LYS A 838 -22.93 -69.61 38.56
N LEU A 839 -21.68 -69.17 38.49
CA LEU A 839 -20.73 -69.59 37.45
C LEU A 839 -20.52 -71.10 37.44
N GLU A 840 -20.86 -71.73 36.33
CA GLU A 840 -20.59 -73.13 36.05
C GLU A 840 -19.66 -73.25 34.84
N ILE A 841 -18.50 -73.90 35.02
CA ILE A 841 -17.55 -74.17 33.94
C ILE A 841 -17.65 -75.64 33.58
N ILE A 842 -18.04 -75.93 32.34
CA ILE A 842 -18.28 -77.27 31.82
C ILE A 842 -17.15 -77.64 30.86
N LEU A 843 -16.37 -78.65 31.25
CA LEU A 843 -15.32 -79.21 30.41
C LEU A 843 -15.95 -80.19 29.43
N CYS A 844 -15.70 -79.99 28.15
CA CYS A 844 -16.32 -80.75 27.06
C CYS A 844 -15.26 -81.39 26.16
N GLU A 845 -15.58 -82.55 25.58
CA GLU A 845 -14.72 -83.18 24.57
C GLU A 845 -14.89 -82.53 23.20
N ASN A 846 -16.12 -82.13 22.88
CA ASN A 846 -16.52 -81.48 21.64
C ASN A 846 -17.57 -80.42 21.94
N ILE A 847 -17.52 -79.30 21.21
CA ILE A 847 -18.54 -78.27 21.25
C ILE A 847 -18.80 -77.85 19.80
N SER A 848 -20.05 -78.03 19.36
CA SER A 848 -20.52 -77.62 18.05
C SER A 848 -21.62 -76.58 18.24
N ALA A 849 -21.53 -75.50 17.48
CA ALA A 849 -22.43 -74.38 17.59
C ALA A 849 -22.76 -73.80 16.21
N THR A 850 -23.91 -73.15 16.14
CA THR A 850 -24.35 -72.41 14.97
C THR A 850 -24.55 -70.93 15.29
N THR A 851 -24.30 -70.08 14.31
CA THR A 851 -24.60 -68.65 14.38
C THR A 851 -25.21 -68.18 13.07
N GLU A 852 -25.99 -67.10 13.11
CA GLU A 852 -26.55 -66.47 11.94
C GLU A 852 -25.81 -65.15 11.67
N ILE A 853 -25.11 -65.10 10.53
CA ILE A 853 -24.35 -63.92 10.10
C ILE A 853 -24.75 -63.66 8.65
N SER A 854 -25.24 -62.45 8.36
CA SER A 854 -25.69 -62.05 7.02
C SER A 854 -26.70 -63.04 6.41
N GLU A 855 -27.74 -63.40 7.19
CA GLU A 855 -28.84 -64.30 6.79
C GLU A 855 -28.38 -65.74 6.43
N ARG A 856 -27.13 -66.09 6.78
CA ARG A 856 -26.58 -67.44 6.59
C ARG A 856 -26.35 -68.10 7.94
N LYS A 857 -26.90 -69.29 8.09
CA LYS A 857 -26.62 -70.18 9.22
C LYS A 857 -25.26 -70.84 9.02
N LEU A 858 -24.29 -70.49 9.86
CA LEU A 858 -22.94 -71.05 9.86
C LEU A 858 -22.78 -72.00 11.04
N SER A 859 -22.40 -73.24 10.77
CA SER A 859 -21.98 -74.20 11.80
C SER A 859 -20.47 -74.17 11.96
N PHE A 860 -20.01 -74.23 13.21
CA PHE A 860 -18.59 -74.25 13.55
C PHE A 860 -18.32 -75.08 14.81
N ASN A 861 -17.08 -75.54 14.92
CA ASN A 861 -16.61 -76.27 16.10
C ASN A 861 -15.66 -75.39 16.90
N ILE A 862 -15.78 -75.43 18.22
CA ILE A 862 -14.84 -74.76 19.12
C ILE A 862 -13.52 -75.51 19.11
N SER A 863 -12.39 -74.83 19.03
CA SER A 863 -11.06 -75.46 19.07
C SER A 863 -10.66 -75.82 20.51
N ASN A 864 -9.65 -76.68 20.68
CA ASN A 864 -9.12 -76.96 22.02
C ASN A 864 -8.68 -75.65 22.70
N TYR A 865 -9.03 -75.51 23.99
CA TYR A 865 -8.75 -74.35 24.83
C TYR A 865 -9.45 -73.05 24.40
N GLU A 866 -10.54 -73.15 23.64
CA GLU A 866 -11.51 -72.06 23.42
C GLU A 866 -12.77 -72.30 24.28
N SER A 867 -13.51 -71.22 24.54
CA SER A 867 -14.71 -71.23 25.37
C SER A 867 -15.90 -70.54 24.70
N LEU A 868 -17.10 -71.01 25.02
CA LEU A 868 -18.37 -70.33 24.73
C LEU A 868 -19.11 -70.04 26.03
N ARG A 869 -19.67 -68.83 26.15
CA ARG A 869 -20.47 -68.41 27.29
C ARG A 869 -21.95 -68.36 26.92
N PHE A 870 -22.77 -68.99 27.77
CA PHE A 870 -24.23 -68.92 27.75
C PHE A 870 -24.72 -68.63 29.17
N ASP A 871 -25.20 -67.41 29.41
CA ASP A 871 -25.57 -66.92 30.74
C ASP A 871 -24.46 -67.13 31.79
N ASN A 872 -24.69 -68.04 32.75
CA ASN A 872 -23.78 -68.39 33.82
C ASN A 872 -22.99 -69.69 33.54
N LYS A 873 -23.18 -70.31 32.37
CA LYS A 873 -22.48 -71.52 31.95
C LYS A 873 -21.40 -71.18 30.92
N ILE A 874 -20.19 -71.68 31.14
CA ILE A 874 -19.10 -71.59 30.18
C ILE A 874 -18.67 -72.98 29.78
N TYR A 875 -18.75 -73.26 28.49
CA TYR A 875 -18.34 -74.52 27.90
C TYR A 875 -16.92 -74.35 27.36
N ILE A 876 -15.98 -75.17 27.85
CA ILE A 876 -14.58 -75.18 27.41
C ILE A 876 -14.32 -76.50 26.69
N ARG A 877 -13.76 -76.45 25.48
CA ARG A 877 -13.27 -77.66 24.82
C ARG A 877 -11.86 -77.99 25.30
N ILE A 878 -11.64 -79.22 25.74
CA ILE A 878 -10.33 -79.72 26.16
C ILE A 878 -9.98 -80.97 25.36
N ASP A 879 -8.68 -81.19 25.14
CA ASP A 879 -8.16 -82.40 24.52
C ASP A 879 -8.52 -83.66 25.35
N ARG A 880 -8.98 -84.72 24.69
CA ARG A 880 -9.31 -86.01 25.30
C ARG A 880 -8.12 -86.67 25.98
N ASN A 881 -6.90 -86.30 25.59
CA ASN A 881 -5.65 -86.92 26.06
C ASN A 881 -5.33 -86.66 27.55
N PHE A 882 -6.00 -85.72 28.23
CA PHE A 882 -5.75 -85.44 29.64
C PHE A 882 -6.38 -86.49 30.57
N ASN A 883 -5.52 -87.16 31.35
CA ASN A 883 -5.92 -88.23 32.28
C ASN A 883 -6.12 -87.75 33.73
N SER A 884 -5.57 -86.59 34.12
CA SER A 884 -5.70 -86.03 35.46
C SER A 884 -5.86 -84.51 35.48
N ILE A 885 -6.38 -83.95 36.58
CA ILE A 885 -6.42 -82.48 36.79
C ILE A 885 -5.01 -81.89 36.90
N SER A 886 -4.06 -82.62 37.46
CA SER A 886 -2.68 -82.15 37.60
C SER A 886 -2.09 -81.79 36.24
N ASP A 887 -2.27 -82.68 35.26
CA ASP A 887 -1.83 -82.46 33.87
C ASP A 887 -2.51 -81.24 33.24
N LEU A 888 -3.79 -81.02 33.56
CA LEU A 888 -4.55 -79.87 33.11
C LEU A 888 -4.04 -78.55 33.72
N LYS A 889 -3.67 -78.57 35.01
CA LYS A 889 -3.09 -77.44 35.74
C LYS A 889 -1.66 -77.10 35.33
N GLU A 890 -0.96 -78.01 34.65
CA GLU A 890 0.35 -77.74 34.07
C GLU A 890 0.25 -77.24 32.61
N ASN A 891 -0.91 -77.40 31.96
CA ASN A 891 -1.10 -76.96 30.58
C ASN A 891 -1.19 -75.43 30.46
N PHE A 892 -0.23 -74.84 29.76
CA PHE A 892 -0.15 -73.38 29.57
C PHE A 892 -1.38 -72.75 28.90
N ASN A 893 -1.93 -73.40 27.87
CA ASN A 893 -3.08 -72.86 27.13
C ASN A 893 -4.37 -72.91 27.95
N PHE A 894 -4.57 -73.98 28.71
CA PHE A 894 -5.69 -74.09 29.65
C PHE A 894 -5.56 -73.07 30.80
N LEU A 895 -4.37 -72.93 31.38
CA LEU A 895 -4.11 -71.94 32.44
C LEU A 895 -4.32 -70.49 31.98
N LYS A 896 -4.11 -70.17 30.69
CA LYS A 896 -4.43 -68.85 30.12
C LYS A 896 -5.93 -68.60 30.00
N LEU A 897 -6.73 -69.65 29.88
CA LEU A 897 -8.16 -69.55 29.66
C LEU A 897 -8.92 -69.23 30.95
N ILE A 898 -8.49 -69.77 32.10
CA ILE A 898 -9.17 -69.57 33.39
C ILE A 898 -9.25 -68.07 33.79
N PRO A 899 -8.16 -67.28 33.76
CA PRO A 899 -8.23 -65.85 34.04
C PRO A 899 -9.12 -65.10 33.05
N LYS A 900 -9.04 -65.43 31.76
CA LYS A 900 -9.87 -64.85 30.71
C LYS A 900 -11.36 -65.07 30.98
N ILE A 901 -11.73 -66.27 31.42
CA ILE A 901 -13.11 -66.62 31.79
C ILE A 901 -13.59 -65.81 33.00
N ILE A 902 -12.74 -65.69 34.03
CA ILE A 902 -13.06 -64.90 35.22
C ILE A 902 -13.22 -63.43 34.84
N TYR A 903 -12.34 -62.91 33.99
CA TYR A 903 -12.42 -61.56 33.43
C TYR A 903 -13.69 -61.34 32.61
N GLU A 904 -14.04 -62.25 31.70
CA GLU A 904 -15.26 -62.15 30.87
C GLU A 904 -16.53 -62.05 31.73
N ILE A 905 -16.55 -62.61 32.93
CA ILE A 905 -17.73 -62.60 33.81
C ILE A 905 -17.76 -61.39 34.74
N ILE A 906 -16.60 -60.99 35.27
CA ILE A 906 -16.52 -60.00 36.36
C ILE A 906 -16.12 -58.61 35.80
N GLU A 907 -15.56 -58.54 34.59
CA GLU A 907 -15.17 -57.32 33.85
C GLU A 907 -14.16 -56.42 34.61
N ILE A 908 -13.25 -57.03 35.40
CA ILE A 908 -12.21 -56.30 36.16
C ILE A 908 -10.85 -56.45 35.47
N GLU A 909 -10.36 -55.36 34.89
CA GLU A 909 -9.09 -55.34 34.17
C GLU A 909 -7.88 -55.62 35.09
N ASN A 910 -6.79 -56.13 34.51
CA ASN A 910 -5.45 -56.25 35.11
C ASN A 910 -5.21 -57.32 36.20
N LEU A 911 -6.10 -58.31 36.37
CA LEU A 911 -5.91 -59.40 37.36
C LEU A 911 -5.58 -60.78 36.75
N GLU A 912 -5.33 -60.85 35.43
CA GLU A 912 -5.18 -62.12 34.71
C GLU A 912 -4.04 -63.01 35.24
N MET A 913 -2.86 -62.45 35.50
CA MET A 913 -1.73 -63.21 36.03
C MET A 913 -2.03 -63.77 37.44
N LYS A 914 -2.79 -63.03 38.25
CA LYS A 914 -3.09 -63.39 39.63
C LYS A 914 -4.14 -64.49 39.72
N TYR A 915 -5.17 -64.47 38.89
CA TYR A 915 -6.11 -65.59 38.80
C TYR A 915 -5.46 -66.88 38.30
N ARG A 916 -4.49 -66.75 37.38
CA ARG A 916 -3.71 -67.89 36.90
C ARG A 916 -2.91 -68.52 38.04
N GLU A 917 -2.19 -67.69 38.80
CA GLU A 917 -1.40 -68.11 39.97
C GLU A 917 -2.29 -68.77 41.03
N LEU A 918 -3.47 -68.21 41.33
CA LEU A 918 -4.41 -68.78 42.30
C LEU A 918 -4.89 -70.18 41.87
N TYR A 919 -5.25 -70.38 40.60
CA TYR A 919 -5.74 -71.68 40.12
C TYR A 919 -4.64 -72.75 40.06
N SER A 920 -3.46 -72.42 39.52
CA SER A 920 -2.34 -73.37 39.39
C SER A 920 -1.73 -73.79 40.73
N SER A 921 -1.92 -73.00 41.78
CA SER A 921 -1.29 -73.22 43.08
C SER A 921 -2.04 -74.19 43.99
N LYS A 922 -1.31 -74.87 44.89
CA LYS A 922 -1.87 -75.66 45.99
C LYS A 922 -2.42 -74.75 47.10
N GLU A 923 -3.30 -75.29 47.95
CA GLU A 923 -4.00 -74.52 49.00
C GLU A 923 -3.07 -73.66 49.87
N LYS A 924 -1.94 -74.21 50.33
CA LYS A 924 -0.96 -73.49 51.14
C LYS A 924 -0.48 -72.20 50.46
N TYR A 925 -0.11 -72.30 49.19
CA TYR A 925 0.41 -71.17 48.42
C TYR A 925 -0.70 -70.20 48.00
N ARG A 926 -1.94 -70.68 47.75
CA ARG A 926 -3.12 -69.80 47.57
C ARG A 926 -3.33 -68.90 48.80
N ARG A 927 -3.16 -69.47 50.01
CA ARG A 927 -3.26 -68.71 51.26
C ARG A 927 -2.12 -67.71 51.40
N ASP A 928 -0.90 -68.07 50.99
CA ASP A 928 0.25 -67.16 51.04
C ASP A 928 0.05 -65.95 50.07
N ILE A 929 -0.41 -66.19 48.83
CA ILE A 929 -0.78 -65.14 47.86
C ILE A 929 -1.83 -64.20 48.45
N LEU A 930 -2.89 -64.75 49.06
CA LEU A 930 -3.95 -63.95 49.65
C LEU A 930 -3.52 -63.18 50.91
N LYS A 931 -2.64 -63.77 51.74
CA LYS A 931 -2.09 -63.09 52.92
C LYS A 931 -1.26 -61.86 52.54
N GLU A 932 -0.47 -62.00 51.48
CA GLU A 932 0.31 -60.88 50.94
C GLU A 932 -0.60 -59.78 50.38
N HIS A 933 -1.68 -60.15 49.70
CA HIS A 933 -2.62 -59.19 49.11
C HIS A 933 -3.53 -58.49 50.14
N ILE A 934 -4.20 -59.26 51.01
CA ILE A 934 -5.25 -58.78 51.93
C ILE A 934 -4.69 -58.27 53.27
N GLY A 935 -3.45 -58.65 53.61
CA GLY A 935 -2.78 -58.22 54.83
C GLY A 935 -3.48 -58.69 56.12
N LYS A 936 -3.62 -57.79 57.10
CA LYS A 936 -4.06 -58.11 58.48
C LYS A 936 -5.46 -58.73 58.56
N SER A 937 -6.35 -58.46 57.60
CA SER A 937 -7.74 -58.95 57.58
C SER A 937 -7.91 -60.30 56.84
N PHE A 938 -6.82 -60.92 56.37
CA PHE A 938 -6.84 -62.13 55.54
C PHE A 938 -7.68 -63.26 56.14
N ASN A 939 -7.47 -63.59 57.42
CA ASN A 939 -8.14 -64.73 58.05
C ASN A 939 -9.67 -64.52 58.10
N GLU A 940 -10.11 -63.32 58.49
CA GLU A 940 -11.53 -62.96 58.57
C GLU A 940 -12.19 -62.98 57.19
N LYS A 941 -11.58 -62.34 56.19
CA LYS A 941 -12.13 -62.27 54.82
C LYS A 941 -12.19 -63.62 54.12
N LEU A 942 -11.18 -64.48 54.30
CA LEU A 942 -11.20 -65.83 53.74
C LEU A 942 -12.25 -66.71 54.45
N GLU A 943 -12.39 -66.58 55.77
CA GLU A 943 -13.38 -67.34 56.53
C GLU A 943 -14.81 -66.99 56.11
N ILE A 944 -15.12 -65.70 55.97
CA ILE A 944 -16.43 -65.22 55.50
C ILE A 944 -16.73 -65.75 54.10
N SER A 945 -15.76 -65.67 53.20
CA SER A 945 -15.85 -66.22 51.85
C SER A 945 -16.13 -67.74 51.86
N GLN A 946 -15.37 -68.52 52.63
CA GLN A 946 -15.58 -69.96 52.75
C GLN A 946 -16.97 -70.32 53.29
N LYS A 947 -17.50 -69.54 54.26
CA LYS A 947 -18.89 -69.68 54.73
C LYS A 947 -19.92 -69.39 53.64
N LEU A 948 -19.74 -68.30 52.88
CA LEU A 948 -20.65 -67.89 51.81
C LEU A 948 -20.77 -68.93 50.68
N PHE A 949 -19.68 -69.62 50.36
CA PHE A 949 -19.62 -70.65 49.32
C PHE A 949 -19.89 -72.08 49.85
N GLY A 950 -20.16 -72.25 51.16
CA GLY A 950 -20.47 -73.57 51.76
C GLY A 950 -19.27 -74.50 51.97
N ASN A 951 -18.05 -73.96 51.92
CA ASN A 951 -16.77 -74.69 52.08
C ASN A 951 -16.15 -74.50 53.48
N PHE A 952 -16.96 -74.11 54.48
CA PHE A 952 -16.45 -73.84 55.83
C PHE A 952 -16.19 -75.15 56.58
N ILE A 953 -14.93 -75.37 56.93
CA ILE A 953 -14.49 -76.42 57.85
C ILE A 953 -13.93 -75.67 59.07
N THR A 954 -14.58 -75.83 60.23
CA THR A 954 -14.13 -75.25 61.50
C THR A 954 -12.71 -75.71 61.83
N LEU A 955 -11.98 -74.96 62.66
CA LEU A 955 -10.67 -75.39 63.17
C LEU A 955 -10.74 -76.76 63.86
N GLU A 956 -11.85 -77.06 64.54
CA GLU A 956 -12.14 -78.36 65.12
C GLU A 956 -12.33 -79.45 64.06
N GLU A 957 -13.16 -79.22 63.04
CA GLU A 957 -13.34 -80.18 61.95
C GLU A 957 -12.04 -80.39 61.16
N ARG A 958 -11.21 -79.35 61.00
CA ARG A 958 -9.89 -79.44 60.36
C ARG A 958 -8.90 -80.22 61.20
N PHE A 959 -8.93 -80.02 62.51
CA PHE A 959 -8.18 -80.83 63.45
C PHE A 959 -8.59 -82.30 63.32
N TRP A 960 -9.89 -82.60 63.30
CA TRP A 960 -10.40 -83.96 63.16
C TRP A 960 -10.12 -84.58 61.79
N ILE A 961 -10.18 -83.82 60.69
CA ILE A 961 -9.80 -84.27 59.33
C ILE A 961 -8.29 -84.55 59.26
N THR A 962 -7.46 -83.68 59.83
CA THR A 962 -6.00 -83.87 59.87
C THR A 962 -5.63 -85.09 60.73
N ILE A 963 -6.30 -85.27 61.87
CA ILE A 963 -6.14 -86.45 62.73
C ILE A 963 -6.62 -87.71 62.00
N THR A 964 -7.76 -87.68 61.30
CA THR A 964 -8.28 -88.83 60.54
C THR A 964 -7.43 -89.20 59.32
N ASP A 965 -6.82 -88.23 58.64
CA ASP A 965 -5.86 -88.50 57.56
C ASP A 965 -4.53 -89.06 58.09
N ILE A 966 -4.07 -88.59 59.26
CA ILE A 966 -2.89 -89.15 59.94
C ILE A 966 -3.17 -90.57 60.45
N THR A 967 -4.37 -90.85 60.98
CA THR A 967 -4.74 -92.19 61.44
C THR A 967 -5.02 -93.16 60.29
N LYS A 968 -5.59 -92.69 59.15
CA LYS A 968 -5.69 -93.49 57.91
C LYS A 968 -4.33 -93.80 57.28
N LYS A 969 -3.34 -92.91 57.42
CA LYS A 969 -1.95 -93.18 57.00
C LYS A 969 -1.20 -94.10 57.98
N ARG A 970 -1.57 -94.15 59.26
CA ARG A 970 -1.02 -95.11 60.24
C ARG A 970 -1.70 -96.49 60.19
N SER A 971 -2.98 -96.59 59.81
CA SER A 971 -3.64 -97.89 59.61
C SER A 971 -3.18 -98.63 58.34
N ASN A 972 -2.52 -97.96 57.39
CA ASN A 972 -1.85 -98.60 56.24
C ASN A 972 -0.37 -98.99 56.52
N ILE A 973 0.13 -98.80 57.76
CA ILE A 973 1.52 -99.13 58.15
C ILE A 973 1.56 -100.26 59.22
N GLN A 974 0.40 -100.76 59.69
CA GLN A 974 0.34 -101.91 60.61
C GLN A 974 -0.18 -103.23 60.00
N ASP A 975 -0.45 -103.26 58.69
CA ASP A 975 -0.75 -104.50 57.93
C ASP A 975 0.30 -104.78 56.83
N GLY A 976 1.59 -104.79 57.21
CA GLY A 976 2.67 -105.23 56.34
C GLY A 976 3.97 -105.52 57.10
N LYS A 977 4.25 -106.81 57.32
CA LYS A 977 5.57 -107.40 57.65
C LYS A 977 6.67 -106.70 56.82
N TYR A 978 7.82 -106.28 57.34
CA TYR A 978 8.68 -106.82 58.41
C TYR A 978 9.06 -105.76 59.46
#